data_AF-A0AAV4CM50-F1
#
_entry.id   AF-A0AAV4CM50-F1
#
_cell.length_a   1.000
_cell.length_b   1.000
_cell.length_c   1.000
_cell.angle_alpha   90.00
_cell.angle_beta   90.00
_cell.angle_gamma   90.00
#
_symmetry.space_group_name_H-M   'P 1'
#
loop_
_entity.id
_entity.type
_entity.pdbx_description
1 polymer ?
#
loop_
_entity_poly.entity_id
_entity_poly.type
_entity_poly.pdbx_seq_one_letter_code
_entity_poly.pdbx_strand_id
1 'polypeptide(L)'
;MDAPVRQHVFSAMQRMDTEALSTCSETELRPVLPGLTRMALCGSLDNSENGKLLRKRVLGILSKTEAVNSIVEVLSIDFHALEQDVKKEQQLRSKLGSSLSESVLVSQLQHGIALEFEHSKNDPAQRIRLLLSELLFILSELKDQRAGNYSKQSDLFECHVYSDEILDVLCIAMAELPNLLNMLDIVEALMCVGNGNRLVCQLVANNPESFLEVCSSLVARGEKQEEDTLGGRRRLTLLQMLCTMNPKAALSVRNFCIEYCNMPGFMVIVSTQLSEASKAESPSLAEHSSSDSAEVKATGSGVVSESTENDTIPFFTSLLLGSDVGVRNWISAFIKAGQKRKPEANPSMLGLLRKYLLEQLIALTPIRGQIMEESTVVMASSILRLYCAFKGIATMKYSDEEMGCLLRLVISHPPPTRAGAHFISLGICTLIASPGLLRSIDEEQQVVNWFRWLMTSETHFEKHLDKTNSPGEMLFLLALNFHNNQMQAITDLVCNTLGMKIAVKTSALVKIRQIFTMELFTEQVVAAHAVKLPVTPNLDANAIGYLPVHSILQLLKSRAFSKHRVSIKKWVYKQICSSCFPLHPLLPQLIESYVNSVIPKTPKPEHTNERIQEDEALALFETTAVSTSTKWVYKQICSSCFPLHPLLPQLIESYVNSVIPKTPKPEHTNERIQEDEALALFETTAVSTSTASSSSSSTKKKNTGARKRAKAEAKSKPPAHPEIQGKQLCPQLLMLYYLLLYEDLYQTHKKMIGEH
;
A
#
# COMPACT_ATOMS: atom_id res chain seq x y z
N MET A 1 4.33 -32.99 1.02
CA MET A 1 5.40 -34.02 1.14
C MET A 1 5.31 -34.59 2.54
N ASP A 2 5.65 -35.85 2.75
CA ASP A 2 5.68 -36.40 4.11
C ASP A 2 6.93 -35.93 4.85
N ALA A 3 6.81 -35.70 6.17
CA ALA A 3 7.91 -35.22 7.00
C ALA A 3 8.59 -36.42 7.69
N PRO A 4 9.93 -36.53 7.68
CA PRO A 4 10.63 -37.67 8.27
C PRO A 4 10.55 -37.71 9.80
N VAL A 5 10.04 -36.65 10.43
CA VAL A 5 9.68 -36.57 11.85
C VAL A 5 8.30 -35.93 11.94
N ARG A 6 7.39 -36.58 12.67
CA ARG A 6 6.01 -36.08 12.84
C ARG A 6 5.96 -34.88 13.79
N GLN A 7 5.07 -33.94 13.51
CA GLN A 7 4.90 -32.69 14.27
C GLN A 7 4.74 -32.87 15.78
N HIS A 8 4.05 -33.94 16.21
CA HIS A 8 3.87 -34.22 17.64
C HIS A 8 5.19 -34.70 18.30
N VAL A 9 5.98 -35.54 17.61
CA VAL A 9 7.30 -35.99 18.09
C VAL A 9 8.25 -34.81 18.24
N PHE A 10 8.33 -33.93 17.23
CA PHE A 10 9.15 -32.71 17.33
C PHE A 10 8.66 -31.78 18.45
N SER A 11 7.34 -31.56 18.57
CA SER A 11 6.77 -30.74 19.63
C SER A 11 7.03 -31.32 21.04
N ALA A 12 7.06 -32.65 21.17
CA ALA A 12 7.35 -33.34 22.42
C ALA A 12 8.83 -33.28 22.77
N MET A 13 9.74 -33.47 21.79
CA MET A 13 11.18 -33.24 21.97
C MET A 13 11.48 -31.79 22.39
N GLN A 14 10.90 -30.79 21.70
CA GLN A 14 11.13 -29.37 22.02
C GLN A 14 10.65 -28.97 23.43
N ARG A 15 9.74 -29.74 24.03
CA ARG A 15 9.16 -29.47 25.37
C ARG A 15 9.61 -30.47 26.44
N MET A 16 10.42 -31.45 26.06
CA MET A 16 10.71 -32.66 26.84
C MET A 16 9.47 -33.38 27.42
N ASP A 17 8.40 -33.45 26.62
CA ASP A 17 7.15 -34.14 27.00
C ASP A 17 7.30 -35.67 26.96
N THR A 18 7.76 -36.20 28.09
CA THR A 18 7.90 -37.65 28.32
C THR A 18 6.61 -38.45 28.23
N GLU A 19 5.43 -37.83 28.38
CA GLU A 19 4.15 -38.57 28.36
C GLU A 19 3.73 -38.77 26.90
N ALA A 20 3.76 -37.71 26.08
CA ALA A 20 3.61 -37.82 24.63
C ALA A 20 4.62 -38.80 24.02
N LEU A 21 5.92 -38.66 24.31
CA LEU A 21 6.97 -39.56 23.81
C LEU A 21 6.76 -41.02 24.21
N SER A 22 6.13 -41.30 25.36
CA SER A 22 5.86 -42.68 25.81
C SER A 22 4.74 -43.38 25.03
N THR A 23 3.94 -42.62 24.26
CA THR A 23 2.81 -43.12 23.46
C THR A 23 3.15 -43.29 21.97
N CYS A 24 4.26 -42.72 21.50
CA CYS A 24 4.76 -42.87 20.14
C CYS A 24 5.19 -44.32 19.85
N SER A 25 5.07 -44.72 18.59
CA SER A 25 5.62 -46.00 18.11
C SER A 25 7.15 -45.97 17.99
N GLU A 26 7.78 -47.15 18.00
CA GLU A 26 9.24 -47.27 17.85
C GLU A 26 9.75 -46.65 16.54
N THR A 27 8.98 -46.74 15.46
CA THR A 27 9.27 -46.09 14.17
C THR A 27 9.14 -44.57 14.20
N GLU A 28 8.34 -44.00 15.10
CA GLU A 28 8.24 -42.55 15.33
C GLU A 28 9.35 -42.03 16.25
N LEU A 29 9.85 -42.86 17.17
CA LEU A 29 10.94 -42.53 18.09
C LEU A 29 12.32 -42.74 17.47
N ARG A 30 12.47 -43.67 16.52
CA ARG A 30 13.75 -43.99 15.86
C ARG A 30 14.54 -42.76 15.36
N PRO A 31 13.91 -41.71 14.77
CA PRO A 31 14.62 -40.51 14.32
C PRO A 31 15.15 -39.60 15.44
N VAL A 32 14.66 -39.72 16.68
CA VAL A 32 15.03 -38.86 17.83
C VAL A 32 15.75 -39.64 18.94
N LEU A 33 16.03 -40.92 18.68
CA LEU A 33 16.65 -41.85 19.61
C LEU A 33 18.07 -41.44 20.05
N PRO A 34 18.94 -40.87 19.19
CA PRO A 34 20.28 -40.39 19.61
C PRO A 34 20.22 -39.27 20.65
N GLY A 35 19.40 -38.25 20.43
CA GLY A 35 19.23 -37.12 21.34
C GLY A 35 18.67 -37.56 22.69
N LEU A 36 17.65 -38.43 22.68
CA LEU A 36 17.09 -39.01 23.91
C LEU A 36 18.13 -39.85 24.67
N THR A 37 18.91 -40.67 23.96
CA THR A 37 19.95 -41.52 24.56
C THR A 37 21.09 -40.67 25.16
N ARG A 38 21.61 -39.68 24.41
CA ARG A 38 22.64 -38.77 24.91
C ARG A 38 22.16 -37.98 26.12
N MET A 39 20.95 -37.42 26.08
CA MET A 39 20.37 -36.70 27.23
C MET A 39 20.21 -37.61 28.46
N ALA A 40 19.83 -38.88 28.28
CA ALA A 40 19.65 -39.83 29.37
C ALA A 40 20.96 -40.36 29.96
N LEU A 41 22.09 -40.28 29.24
CA LEU A 41 23.38 -40.86 29.64
C LEU A 41 24.46 -39.80 29.92
N CYS A 42 24.74 -38.94 28.94
CA CYS A 42 25.77 -37.92 28.96
C CYS A 42 25.25 -36.55 29.45
N GLY A 43 23.96 -36.28 29.28
CA GLY A 43 23.35 -35.02 29.66
C GLY A 43 23.39 -34.78 31.17
N SER A 44 23.98 -33.65 31.58
CA SER A 44 23.88 -33.12 32.95
C SER A 44 22.49 -32.53 33.21
N LEU A 45 21.45 -33.35 33.11
CA LEU A 45 20.10 -33.02 33.58
C LEU A 45 20.20 -32.56 35.04
N ASP A 46 19.66 -31.38 35.34
CA ASP A 46 19.79 -30.73 36.65
C ASP A 46 19.50 -31.70 37.79
N ASN A 47 20.40 -31.73 38.79
CA ASN A 47 20.28 -32.55 40.01
C ASN A 47 19.02 -32.26 40.86
N SER A 48 18.17 -31.33 40.42
CA SER A 48 16.74 -31.24 40.73
C SER A 48 16.02 -32.60 40.68
N GLU A 49 14.94 -32.72 41.45
CA GLU A 49 14.08 -33.91 41.38
C GLU A 49 13.36 -34.03 40.02
N ASN A 50 13.07 -32.91 39.35
CA ASN A 50 12.47 -32.91 38.01
C ASN A 50 13.41 -33.54 36.97
N GLY A 51 14.70 -33.19 36.97
CA GLY A 51 15.70 -33.77 36.08
C GLY A 51 15.89 -35.27 36.30
N LYS A 52 15.90 -35.73 37.56
CA LYS A 52 15.93 -37.15 37.93
C LYS A 52 14.68 -37.91 37.47
N LEU A 53 13.49 -37.33 37.65
CA LEU A 53 12.22 -37.90 37.19
C LEU A 53 12.16 -37.98 35.66
N LEU A 54 12.59 -36.93 34.96
CA LEU A 54 12.72 -36.90 33.50
C LEU A 54 13.65 -38.02 33.02
N ARG A 55 14.86 -38.12 33.60
CA ARG A 55 15.85 -39.16 33.28
C ARG A 55 15.27 -40.57 33.47
N LYS A 56 14.56 -40.82 34.58
CA LYS A 56 13.92 -42.12 34.85
C LYS A 56 12.82 -42.45 33.84
N ARG A 57 11.98 -41.47 33.46
CA ARG A 57 10.94 -41.65 32.45
C ARG A 57 11.53 -41.94 31.07
N VAL A 58 12.54 -41.18 30.64
CA VAL A 58 13.22 -41.37 29.35
C VAL A 58 13.94 -42.72 29.28
N LEU A 59 14.64 -43.15 30.33
CA LEU A 59 15.25 -44.48 30.38
C LEU A 59 14.20 -45.61 30.27
N GLY A 60 12.99 -45.42 30.81
CA GLY A 60 11.87 -46.36 30.65
C GLY A 60 11.17 -46.34 29.28
N ILE A 61 11.49 -45.36 28.42
CA ILE A 61 11.15 -45.36 26.99
C ILE A 61 12.26 -46.08 26.22
N LEU A 62 13.52 -45.66 26.44
CA LEU A 62 14.71 -46.23 25.79
C LEU A 62 14.87 -47.74 26.03
N SER A 63 14.50 -48.24 27.21
CA SER A 63 14.58 -49.67 27.55
C SER A 63 13.64 -50.58 26.75
N LYS A 64 12.84 -50.04 25.82
CA LYS A 64 11.94 -50.78 24.93
C LYS A 64 12.50 -50.99 23.52
N THR A 65 13.65 -50.38 23.18
CA THR A 65 14.17 -50.31 21.81
C THR A 65 15.61 -50.80 21.75
N GLU A 66 15.84 -51.89 21.02
CA GLU A 66 17.14 -52.57 20.97
C GLU A 66 18.24 -51.71 20.30
N ALA A 67 17.86 -50.82 19.38
CA ALA A 67 18.77 -49.91 18.68
C ALA A 67 19.52 -48.94 19.63
N VAL A 68 19.02 -48.72 20.84
CA VAL A 68 19.71 -47.91 21.87
C VAL A 68 21.08 -48.51 22.21
N ASN A 69 21.23 -49.85 22.16
CA ASN A 69 22.50 -50.50 22.49
C ASN A 69 23.63 -50.08 21.54
N SER A 70 23.36 -50.04 20.23
CA SER A 70 24.34 -49.56 19.23
C SER A 70 24.66 -48.07 19.38
N ILE A 71 23.70 -47.25 19.81
CA ILE A 71 23.93 -45.83 20.14
C ILE A 71 24.86 -45.72 21.37
N VAL A 72 24.73 -46.61 22.36
CA VAL A 72 25.61 -46.67 23.54
C VAL A 72 27.02 -47.16 23.19
N GLU A 73 27.15 -48.10 22.26
CA GLU A 73 28.46 -48.53 21.73
C GLU A 73 29.19 -47.37 21.04
N VAL A 74 28.47 -46.56 20.24
CA VAL A 74 29.02 -45.35 19.61
C VAL A 74 29.36 -44.26 20.65
N LEU A 75 28.59 -44.13 21.73
CA LEU A 75 28.92 -43.23 22.86
C LEU A 75 30.15 -43.69 23.68
N SER A 76 30.63 -44.93 23.51
CA SER A 76 31.74 -45.51 24.29
C SER A 76 33.12 -45.32 23.66
N ILE A 77 33.23 -44.51 22.60
CA ILE A 77 34.46 -44.27 21.82
C ILE A 77 35.36 -43.23 22.50
N ASP A 78 36.69 -43.34 22.30
CA ASP A 78 37.62 -42.25 22.63
C ASP A 78 37.47 -41.06 21.65
N PHE A 79 36.57 -40.15 22.00
CA PHE A 79 36.36 -38.90 21.28
C PHE A 79 37.57 -37.96 21.33
N HIS A 80 38.50 -38.10 22.27
CA HIS A 80 39.70 -37.26 22.32
C HIS A 80 40.72 -37.68 21.25
N ALA A 81 40.96 -38.99 21.08
CA ALA A 81 41.74 -39.51 19.97
C ALA A 81 41.10 -39.12 18.61
N LEU A 82 39.78 -39.27 18.49
CA LEU A 82 39.03 -38.88 17.29
C LEU A 82 39.13 -37.37 17.00
N GLU A 83 39.04 -36.50 18.03
CA GLU A 83 39.20 -35.06 17.87
C GLU A 83 40.58 -34.70 17.29
N GLN A 84 41.64 -35.37 17.74
CA GLN A 84 42.99 -35.18 17.19
C GLN A 84 43.08 -35.65 15.74
N ASP A 85 42.49 -36.79 15.39
CA ASP A 85 42.48 -37.32 14.02
C ASP A 85 41.71 -36.40 13.05
N VAL A 86 40.53 -35.90 13.46
CA VAL A 86 39.73 -34.95 12.69
C VAL A 86 40.47 -33.61 12.51
N LYS A 87 41.21 -33.14 13.51
CA LYS A 87 42.07 -31.94 13.38
C LYS A 87 43.20 -32.14 12.36
N LYS A 88 43.80 -33.33 12.27
CA LYS A 88 44.80 -33.67 11.24
C LYS A 88 44.15 -33.69 9.85
N GLU A 89 42.98 -34.31 9.72
CA GLU A 89 42.21 -34.41 8.47
C GLU A 89 41.80 -33.04 7.91
N GLN A 90 41.24 -32.17 8.76
CA GLN A 90 40.89 -30.79 8.37
C GLN A 90 42.13 -29.99 7.93
N GLN A 91 43.28 -30.18 8.59
CA GLN A 91 44.53 -29.58 8.17
C GLN A 91 45.07 -30.14 6.84
N LEU A 92 44.96 -31.45 6.60
CA LEU A 92 45.37 -32.07 5.33
C LEU A 92 44.57 -31.48 4.16
N ARG A 93 43.24 -31.50 4.27
CA ARG A 93 42.32 -30.97 3.25
C ARG A 93 42.55 -29.48 2.98
N SER A 94 42.89 -28.70 4.00
CA SER A 94 43.25 -27.28 3.85
C SER A 94 44.60 -26.99 3.15
N LYS A 95 45.45 -28.01 2.93
CA LYS A 95 46.82 -27.86 2.42
C LYS A 95 47.06 -28.56 1.07
N LEU A 96 46.49 -29.75 0.86
CA LEU A 96 46.67 -30.55 -0.37
C LEU A 96 45.46 -30.49 -1.31
N GLY A 97 44.33 -29.94 -0.86
CA GLY A 97 43.10 -29.85 -1.65
C GLY A 97 42.22 -31.10 -1.59
N SER A 98 41.10 -31.05 -2.30
CA SER A 98 40.01 -32.03 -2.18
C SER A 98 40.24 -33.30 -3.01
N SER A 99 41.21 -34.15 -2.60
CA SER A 99 41.26 -35.55 -3.03
C SER A 99 40.46 -36.45 -2.06
N LEU A 100 39.87 -37.52 -2.58
CA LEU A 100 39.19 -38.55 -1.79
C LEU A 100 40.13 -39.69 -1.39
N SER A 101 41.22 -39.92 -2.14
CA SER A 101 42.16 -41.03 -1.93
C SER A 101 43.17 -40.80 -0.79
N GLU A 102 43.26 -39.58 -0.28
CA GLU A 102 44.19 -39.18 0.77
C GLU A 102 43.39 -38.68 1.98
N SER A 103 43.24 -39.55 2.98
CA SER A 103 42.57 -39.27 4.25
C SER A 103 43.44 -39.76 5.40
N VAL A 104 43.52 -38.97 6.47
CA VAL A 104 44.12 -39.38 7.76
C VAL A 104 43.15 -40.28 8.54
N LEU A 105 41.85 -40.16 8.28
CA LEU A 105 40.81 -40.96 8.93
C LEU A 105 40.67 -42.37 8.32
N VAL A 106 41.05 -42.54 7.05
CA VAL A 106 40.85 -43.80 6.30
C VAL A 106 42.13 -44.22 5.59
N SER A 107 42.76 -45.28 6.10
CA SER A 107 43.98 -45.86 5.52
C SER A 107 43.68 -46.63 4.23
N GLN A 108 43.97 -46.02 3.07
CA GLN A 108 43.96 -46.64 1.73
C GLN A 108 42.84 -47.68 1.51
N LEU A 109 41.62 -47.17 1.30
CA LEU A 109 40.43 -47.92 0.88
C LEU A 109 40.79 -49.02 -0.15
N GLN A 110 40.49 -50.27 0.19
CA GLN A 110 40.60 -51.40 -0.74
C GLN A 110 39.29 -51.62 -1.51
N HIS A 111 38.17 -51.19 -0.93
CA HIS A 111 36.84 -51.24 -1.52
C HIS A 111 36.14 -49.87 -1.41
N GLY A 112 34.98 -49.70 -2.04
CA GLY A 112 34.21 -48.45 -1.92
C GLY A 112 33.75 -48.18 -0.48
N ILE A 113 33.62 -46.90 -0.11
CA ILE A 113 33.34 -46.46 1.28
C ILE A 113 32.10 -47.17 1.88
N ALA A 114 31.04 -47.36 1.09
CA ALA A 114 29.83 -48.05 1.53
C ALA A 114 30.06 -49.54 1.87
N LEU A 115 30.96 -50.24 1.16
CA LEU A 115 31.32 -51.64 1.45
C LEU A 115 32.21 -51.72 2.70
N GLU A 116 33.14 -50.79 2.88
CA GLU A 116 33.94 -50.75 4.11
C GLU A 116 33.11 -50.32 5.34
N PHE A 117 32.05 -49.52 5.16
CA PHE A 117 31.05 -49.22 6.20
C PHE A 117 30.18 -50.42 6.58
N GLU A 118 29.94 -51.34 5.64
CA GLU A 118 29.25 -52.62 5.88
C GLU A 118 30.18 -53.63 6.58
N HIS A 119 31.43 -53.75 6.12
CA HIS A 119 32.43 -54.64 6.73
C HIS A 119 32.84 -54.21 8.14
N SER A 120 32.81 -52.90 8.44
CA SER A 120 33.14 -52.34 9.77
C SER A 120 31.99 -52.39 10.79
N LYS A 121 30.95 -53.21 10.56
CA LYS A 121 29.77 -53.34 11.45
C LYS A 121 30.10 -53.57 12.94
N ASN A 122 31.23 -54.20 13.23
CA ASN A 122 31.68 -54.49 14.61
C ASN A 122 32.69 -53.46 15.18
N ASP A 123 33.03 -52.39 14.43
CA ASP A 123 33.91 -51.30 14.88
C ASP A 123 33.21 -49.95 14.70
N PRO A 124 32.54 -49.43 15.75
CA PRO A 124 31.84 -48.16 15.66
C PRO A 124 32.81 -46.97 15.51
N ALA A 125 34.07 -47.08 15.95
CA ALA A 125 35.07 -46.02 15.81
C ALA A 125 35.56 -45.89 14.36
N GLN A 126 35.75 -47.00 13.65
CA GLN A 126 36.03 -46.97 12.21
C GLN A 126 34.83 -46.44 11.41
N ARG A 127 33.60 -46.75 11.84
CA ARG A 127 32.38 -46.21 11.23
C ARG A 127 32.24 -44.69 11.39
N ILE A 128 32.61 -44.11 12.54
CA ILE A 128 32.69 -42.64 12.65
C ILE A 128 33.78 -42.07 11.71
N ARG A 129 34.97 -42.69 11.67
CA ARG A 129 36.07 -42.22 10.80
C ARG A 129 35.69 -42.20 9.32
N LEU A 130 35.05 -43.25 8.82
CA LEU A 130 34.54 -43.33 7.44
C LEU A 130 33.54 -42.20 7.15
N LEU A 131 32.48 -42.08 7.97
CA LEU A 131 31.44 -41.06 7.80
C LEU A 131 31.99 -39.63 7.88
N LEU A 132 32.90 -39.35 8.82
CA LEU A 132 33.53 -38.04 8.93
C LEU A 132 34.48 -37.76 7.76
N SER A 133 35.17 -38.76 7.19
CA SER A 133 36.05 -38.54 6.03
C SER A 133 35.28 -38.04 4.80
N GLU A 134 34.10 -38.60 4.55
CA GLU A 134 33.24 -38.24 3.42
C GLU A 134 32.52 -36.91 3.67
N LEU A 135 32.02 -36.67 4.89
CA LEU A 135 31.45 -35.39 5.29
C LEU A 135 32.49 -34.25 5.19
N LEU A 136 33.74 -34.48 5.62
CA LEU A 136 34.82 -33.50 5.56
C LEU A 136 35.34 -33.26 4.14
N PHE A 137 35.24 -34.25 3.24
CA PHE A 137 35.46 -34.07 1.80
C PHE A 137 34.41 -33.15 1.18
N ILE A 138 33.12 -33.40 1.42
CA ILE A 138 32.03 -32.52 0.92
C ILE A 138 32.18 -31.10 1.49
N LEU A 139 32.56 -30.97 2.78
CA LEU A 139 32.84 -29.69 3.43
C LEU A 139 34.08 -28.96 2.89
N SER A 140 35.11 -29.66 2.37
CA SER A 140 36.25 -29.00 1.74
C SER A 140 35.89 -28.52 0.33
N GLU A 141 35.24 -29.36 -0.46
CA GLU A 141 34.76 -28.97 -1.80
C GLU A 141 33.80 -27.77 -1.78
N LEU A 142 32.93 -27.66 -0.77
CA LEU A 142 32.04 -26.50 -0.60
C LEU A 142 32.76 -25.20 -0.23
N LYS A 143 33.91 -25.28 0.44
CA LYS A 143 34.73 -24.10 0.77
C LYS A 143 35.48 -23.58 -0.47
N ASP A 144 35.88 -24.49 -1.35
CA ASP A 144 36.49 -24.17 -2.64
C ASP A 144 35.45 -23.64 -3.66
N GLN A 145 34.26 -24.27 -3.74
CA GLN A 145 33.23 -23.97 -4.75
C GLN A 145 32.16 -22.98 -4.26
N ARG A 146 32.47 -21.67 -4.29
CA ARG A 146 31.54 -20.59 -3.88
C ARG A 146 30.20 -20.53 -4.65
N ALA A 147 30.10 -21.17 -5.82
CA ALA A 147 28.84 -21.48 -6.50
C ALA A 147 29.08 -22.63 -7.49
N GLY A 148 28.14 -23.58 -7.59
CA GLY A 148 28.30 -24.73 -8.48
C GLY A 148 27.39 -25.91 -8.14
N ASN A 149 28.00 -27.04 -7.76
CA ASN A 149 27.36 -28.35 -7.87
C ASN A 149 26.77 -28.85 -6.54
N TYR A 150 25.52 -28.47 -6.26
CA TYR A 150 24.64 -29.13 -5.27
C TYR A 150 24.17 -30.53 -5.72
N SER A 151 25.10 -31.31 -6.29
CA SER A 151 24.90 -32.65 -6.83
C SER A 151 26.19 -33.44 -6.63
N LYS A 152 26.42 -33.88 -5.39
CA LYS A 152 27.48 -34.81 -5.02
C LYS A 152 26.86 -36.20 -4.91
N GLN A 153 27.40 -37.15 -5.65
CA GLN A 153 27.10 -38.56 -5.44
C GLN A 153 27.85 -39.03 -4.20
N SER A 154 27.21 -39.84 -3.38
CA SER A 154 27.75 -40.34 -2.12
C SER A 154 27.14 -41.71 -1.86
N ASP A 155 27.92 -42.77 -2.06
CA ASP A 155 27.44 -44.15 -1.91
C ASP A 155 26.96 -44.44 -0.49
N LEU A 156 27.51 -43.73 0.51
CA LEU A 156 27.12 -43.85 1.92
C LEU A 156 25.85 -43.05 2.23
N PHE A 157 25.84 -41.74 1.99
CA PHE A 157 24.72 -40.87 2.40
C PHE A 157 23.47 -41.03 1.52
N GLU A 158 23.60 -41.52 0.27
CA GLU A 158 22.45 -41.89 -0.58
C GLU A 158 21.90 -43.29 -0.28
N CYS A 159 22.60 -44.11 0.51
CA CYS A 159 22.10 -45.42 0.93
C CYS A 159 20.99 -45.31 1.99
N HIS A 160 19.77 -45.67 1.60
CA HIS A 160 18.61 -45.68 2.51
C HIS A 160 18.72 -46.74 3.63
N VAL A 161 19.50 -47.81 3.46
CA VAL A 161 19.68 -48.86 4.48
C VAL A 161 20.48 -48.33 5.68
N TYR A 162 21.54 -47.56 5.42
CA TYR A 162 22.43 -47.03 6.47
C TYR A 162 21.97 -45.68 7.04
N SER A 163 20.90 -45.08 6.51
CA SER A 163 20.45 -43.73 6.89
C SER A 163 20.22 -43.53 8.39
N ASP A 164 19.69 -44.54 9.07
CA ASP A 164 19.40 -44.46 10.51
C ASP A 164 20.69 -44.66 11.37
N GLU A 165 21.65 -45.49 10.92
CA GLU A 165 22.96 -45.65 11.59
C GLU A 165 23.85 -44.40 11.36
N ILE A 166 23.78 -43.81 10.16
CA ILE A 166 24.43 -42.55 9.79
C ILE A 166 23.92 -41.41 10.66
N LEU A 167 22.60 -41.36 10.93
CA LEU A 167 21.99 -40.37 11.83
C LEU A 167 22.53 -40.51 13.25
N ASP A 168 22.59 -41.72 13.80
CA ASP A 168 23.07 -41.96 15.17
C ASP A 168 24.51 -41.47 15.36
N VAL A 169 25.40 -41.90 14.44
CA VAL A 169 26.81 -41.53 14.44
C VAL A 169 26.99 -40.02 14.26
N LEU A 170 26.26 -39.38 13.34
CA LEU A 170 26.39 -37.96 13.08
C LEU A 170 25.84 -37.11 14.23
N CYS A 171 24.72 -37.50 14.83
CA CYS A 171 24.18 -36.88 16.06
C CYS A 171 25.22 -36.89 17.19
N ILE A 172 25.86 -38.04 17.44
CA ILE A 172 26.88 -38.18 18.50
C ILE A 172 28.15 -37.40 18.16
N ALA A 173 28.65 -37.49 16.91
CA ALA A 173 29.86 -36.80 16.50
C ALA A 173 29.71 -35.26 16.62
N MET A 174 28.59 -34.70 16.19
CA MET A 174 28.28 -33.27 16.36
C MET A 174 28.19 -32.87 17.84
N ALA A 175 27.68 -33.76 18.68
CA ALA A 175 27.50 -33.56 20.11
C ALA A 175 28.82 -33.49 20.89
N GLU A 176 29.77 -34.39 20.59
CA GLU A 176 31.04 -34.53 21.32
C GLU A 176 32.22 -33.80 20.65
N LEU A 177 32.10 -33.39 19.38
CA LEU A 177 33.09 -32.59 18.64
C LEU A 177 32.58 -31.18 18.22
N PRO A 178 31.89 -30.41 19.08
CA PRO A 178 31.20 -29.17 18.68
C PRO A 178 32.16 -28.08 18.15
N ASN A 179 33.42 -28.08 18.58
CA ASN A 179 34.46 -27.16 18.10
C ASN A 179 34.91 -27.44 16.65
N LEU A 180 34.58 -28.60 16.08
CA LEU A 180 35.00 -29.04 14.74
C LEU A 180 33.84 -29.24 13.76
N LEU A 181 32.63 -29.47 14.28
CA LEU A 181 31.44 -29.90 13.53
C LEU A 181 30.29 -28.90 13.70
N ASN A 182 30.41 -27.74 13.05
CA ASN A 182 29.36 -26.72 13.00
C ASN A 182 28.09 -27.25 12.29
N MET A 183 26.95 -27.25 13.00
CA MET A 183 25.66 -27.67 12.46
C MET A 183 25.27 -26.90 11.19
N LEU A 184 25.52 -25.59 11.11
CA LEU A 184 25.12 -24.79 9.95
C LEU A 184 25.86 -25.14 8.66
N ASP A 185 27.11 -25.62 8.77
CA ASP A 185 27.91 -26.00 7.61
C ASP A 185 27.69 -27.48 7.24
N ILE A 186 27.38 -28.34 8.22
CA ILE A 186 26.92 -29.72 7.98
C ILE A 186 25.58 -29.73 7.24
N VAL A 187 24.67 -28.80 7.55
CA VAL A 187 23.41 -28.64 6.82
C VAL A 187 23.63 -28.33 5.34
N GLU A 188 24.57 -27.43 5.01
CA GLU A 188 24.94 -27.14 3.62
C GLU A 188 25.61 -28.35 2.94
N ALA A 189 26.50 -29.07 3.62
CA ALA A 189 27.13 -30.29 3.10
C ALA A 189 26.10 -31.39 2.80
N LEU A 190 25.14 -31.63 3.70
CA LEU A 190 24.09 -32.62 3.47
C LEU A 190 23.16 -32.22 2.30
N MET A 191 22.86 -30.93 2.11
CA MET A 191 22.08 -30.48 0.93
C MET A 191 22.75 -30.79 -0.42
N CYS A 192 24.06 -31.07 -0.46
CA CYS A 192 24.74 -31.54 -1.68
C CYS A 192 24.43 -33.00 -2.04
N VAL A 193 23.86 -33.81 -1.13
CA VAL A 193 23.51 -35.23 -1.33
C VAL A 193 22.00 -35.44 -1.47
N GLY A 194 21.55 -36.42 -2.27
CA GLY A 194 20.12 -36.64 -2.57
C GLY A 194 19.22 -36.87 -1.35
N ASN A 195 19.69 -37.63 -0.36
CA ASN A 195 18.95 -37.97 0.87
C ASN A 195 19.13 -36.93 2.01
N GLY A 196 20.04 -35.95 1.85
CA GLY A 196 20.47 -35.09 2.95
C GLY A 196 19.38 -34.22 3.58
N ASN A 197 18.37 -33.81 2.81
CA ASN A 197 17.22 -33.07 3.33
C ASN A 197 16.47 -33.85 4.44
N ARG A 198 16.38 -35.19 4.31
CA ARG A 198 15.78 -36.06 5.33
C ARG A 198 16.65 -36.10 6.57
N LEU A 199 17.94 -36.36 6.40
CA LEU A 199 18.91 -36.40 7.50
C LEU A 199 18.94 -35.08 8.28
N VAL A 200 18.94 -33.91 7.62
CA VAL A 200 18.90 -32.61 8.30
C VAL A 200 17.65 -32.43 9.17
N CYS A 201 16.47 -32.83 8.68
CA CYS A 201 15.25 -32.75 9.50
C CYS A 201 15.35 -33.63 10.75
N GLN A 202 15.96 -34.81 10.63
CA GLN A 202 16.19 -35.72 11.77
C GLN A 202 17.26 -35.14 12.73
N LEU A 203 18.36 -34.55 12.24
CA LEU A 203 19.35 -33.85 13.06
C LEU A 203 18.74 -32.68 13.85
N VAL A 204 17.91 -31.86 13.21
CA VAL A 204 17.19 -30.74 13.88
C VAL A 204 16.18 -31.26 14.90
N ALA A 205 15.56 -32.43 14.69
CA ALA A 205 14.68 -33.04 15.68
C ALA A 205 15.41 -33.59 16.92
N ASN A 206 16.71 -33.95 16.80
CA ASN A 206 17.55 -34.32 17.93
C ASN A 206 18.05 -33.11 18.72
N ASN A 207 18.20 -31.95 18.06
CA ASN A 207 18.61 -30.68 18.67
C ASN A 207 17.56 -29.55 18.42
N PRO A 208 16.36 -29.59 19.04
CA PRO A 208 15.25 -28.68 18.68
C PRO A 208 15.53 -27.18 18.84
N GLU A 209 16.52 -26.80 19.66
CA GLU A 209 16.92 -25.41 19.89
C GLU A 209 17.52 -24.76 18.63
N SER A 210 18.26 -25.51 17.81
CA SER A 210 18.91 -24.96 16.61
C SER A 210 17.94 -24.74 15.44
N PHE A 211 16.66 -25.15 15.56
CA PHE A 211 15.66 -25.05 14.49
C PHE A 211 15.61 -23.65 13.86
N LEU A 212 15.51 -22.60 14.67
CA LEU A 212 15.40 -21.23 14.18
C LEU A 212 16.71 -20.74 13.56
N GLU A 213 17.86 -21.11 14.13
CA GLU A 213 19.18 -20.75 13.59
C GLU A 213 19.44 -21.41 12.23
N VAL A 214 19.11 -22.71 12.11
CA VAL A 214 19.20 -23.46 10.85
C VAL A 214 18.27 -22.86 9.80
N CYS A 215 17.00 -22.58 10.13
CA CYS A 215 16.09 -21.90 9.22
C CYS A 215 16.58 -20.51 8.81
N SER A 216 17.10 -19.71 9.74
CA SER A 216 17.63 -18.37 9.46
C SER A 216 18.86 -18.43 8.55
N SER A 217 19.81 -19.34 8.83
CA SER A 217 21.00 -19.58 8.00
C SER A 217 20.62 -20.06 6.59
N LEU A 218 19.67 -20.99 6.47
CA LEU A 218 19.17 -21.47 5.18
C LEU A 218 18.55 -20.34 4.34
N VAL A 219 17.77 -19.43 4.94
CA VAL A 219 17.19 -18.28 4.22
C VAL A 219 18.25 -17.22 3.90
N ALA A 220 19.20 -16.96 4.81
CA ALA A 220 20.31 -16.02 4.60
C ALA A 220 21.26 -16.47 3.48
N ARG A 221 21.62 -17.76 3.44
CA ARG A 221 22.37 -18.43 2.36
C ARG A 221 21.49 -18.71 1.11
N GLY A 222 20.24 -18.28 1.13
CA GLY A 222 19.24 -18.52 0.09
C GLY A 222 19.38 -17.64 -1.15
N GLU A 223 18.87 -18.12 -2.28
CA GLU A 223 18.90 -17.43 -3.56
C GLU A 223 17.63 -16.60 -3.80
N LYS A 224 17.68 -15.67 -4.76
CA LYS A 224 16.52 -14.85 -5.17
C LYS A 224 15.71 -15.46 -6.32
N GLN A 225 16.12 -16.62 -6.82
CA GLN A 225 15.51 -17.36 -7.92
C GLN A 225 15.61 -18.88 -7.67
N GLU A 226 14.99 -19.37 -6.59
CA GLU A 226 15.22 -20.75 -6.10
C GLU A 226 14.96 -21.86 -7.12
N GLU A 227 14.04 -21.62 -8.05
CA GLU A 227 13.57 -22.62 -9.01
C GLU A 227 14.56 -22.89 -10.16
N ASP A 228 15.51 -21.97 -10.42
CA ASP A 228 16.50 -22.11 -11.51
C ASP A 228 17.63 -23.08 -11.14
N THR A 229 18.12 -23.03 -9.90
CA THR A 229 19.26 -23.84 -9.45
C THR A 229 18.81 -25.17 -8.82
N LEU A 230 19.74 -26.12 -8.68
CA LEU A 230 19.48 -27.34 -7.92
C LEU A 230 19.56 -27.08 -6.40
N GLY A 231 20.50 -26.23 -5.98
CA GLY A 231 20.66 -25.80 -4.58
C GLY A 231 19.44 -25.05 -4.06
N GLY A 232 18.95 -24.06 -4.81
CA GLY A 232 17.72 -23.33 -4.50
C GLY A 232 16.52 -24.27 -4.30
N ARG A 233 16.32 -25.22 -5.22
CA ARG A 233 15.25 -26.23 -5.11
C ARG A 233 15.41 -27.16 -3.90
N ARG A 234 16.62 -27.68 -3.63
CA ARG A 234 16.87 -28.54 -2.45
C ARG A 234 16.66 -27.78 -1.14
N ARG A 235 17.15 -26.55 -1.04
CA ARG A 235 16.99 -25.62 0.10
C ARG A 235 15.52 -25.25 0.33
N LEU A 236 14.76 -24.99 -0.74
CA LEU A 236 13.32 -24.72 -0.69
C LEU A 236 12.53 -25.95 -0.18
N THR A 237 12.85 -27.15 -0.67
CA THR A 237 12.27 -28.41 -0.15
C THR A 237 12.64 -28.66 1.32
N LEU A 238 13.87 -28.37 1.74
CA LEU A 238 14.30 -28.52 3.13
C LEU A 238 13.53 -27.59 4.07
N LEU A 239 13.42 -26.29 3.72
CA LEU A 239 12.64 -25.33 4.50
C LEU A 239 11.16 -25.70 4.59
N GLN A 240 10.57 -26.29 3.54
CA GLN A 240 9.22 -26.87 3.61
C GLN A 240 9.14 -28.02 4.61
N MET A 241 10.06 -28.99 4.56
CA MET A 241 10.09 -30.14 5.48
C MET A 241 10.30 -29.72 6.95
N LEU A 242 11.10 -28.69 7.19
CA LEU A 242 11.25 -28.09 8.52
C LEU A 242 9.97 -27.37 8.98
N CYS A 243 9.28 -26.65 8.09
CA CYS A 243 8.02 -25.97 8.44
C CYS A 243 6.82 -26.93 8.59
N THR A 244 6.79 -28.08 7.91
CA THR A 244 5.77 -29.13 8.19
C THR A 244 6.09 -29.90 9.48
N MET A 245 7.36 -30.05 9.84
CA MET A 245 7.77 -30.59 11.15
C MET A 245 7.43 -29.64 12.30
N ASN A 246 7.55 -28.32 12.11
CA ASN A 246 7.18 -27.31 13.11
C ASN A 246 6.38 -26.13 12.52
N PRO A 247 5.06 -26.28 12.29
CA PRO A 247 4.22 -25.22 11.75
C PRO A 247 4.14 -23.96 12.61
N LYS A 248 4.36 -24.07 13.93
CA LYS A 248 4.32 -22.91 14.86
C LYS A 248 5.44 -21.91 14.58
N ALA A 249 6.59 -22.36 14.08
CA ALA A 249 7.71 -21.51 13.70
C ALA A 249 7.61 -20.98 12.26
N ALA A 250 6.66 -21.46 11.44
CA ALA A 250 6.56 -21.11 10.03
C ALA A 250 6.35 -19.59 9.79
N LEU A 251 5.65 -18.90 10.70
CA LEU A 251 5.53 -17.44 10.70
C LEU A 251 6.87 -16.73 10.97
N SER A 252 7.73 -17.27 11.83
CA SER A 252 9.08 -16.75 12.07
C SER A 252 9.97 -16.95 10.83
N VAL A 253 9.91 -18.12 10.20
CA VAL A 253 10.68 -18.39 8.97
C VAL A 253 10.19 -17.52 7.80
N ARG A 254 8.87 -17.26 7.69
CA ARG A 254 8.30 -16.29 6.74
C ARG A 254 8.90 -14.89 6.93
N ASN A 255 9.14 -14.46 8.17
CA ASN A 255 9.72 -13.16 8.46
C ASN A 255 11.21 -13.09 8.08
N PHE A 256 12.01 -14.15 8.28
CA PHE A 256 13.41 -14.20 7.83
C PHE A 256 13.54 -13.98 6.31
N CYS A 257 12.58 -14.45 5.50
CA CYS A 257 12.58 -14.21 4.05
C CYS A 257 12.46 -12.72 3.69
N ILE A 258 11.71 -11.96 4.51
CA ILE A 258 11.54 -10.51 4.35
C ILE A 258 12.80 -9.78 4.81
N GLU A 259 13.32 -10.13 5.99
CA GLU A 259 14.52 -9.55 6.58
C GLU A 259 15.74 -9.66 5.67
N TYR A 260 16.01 -10.85 5.13
CA TYR A 260 17.12 -11.08 4.19
C TYR A 260 16.77 -10.73 2.73
N CYS A 261 15.50 -10.46 2.41
CA CYS A 261 15.00 -10.30 1.03
C CYS A 261 15.49 -11.42 0.09
N ASN A 262 15.35 -12.67 0.56
CA ASN A 262 15.81 -13.92 -0.06
C ASN A 262 14.71 -14.98 0.00
N MET A 263 14.80 -16.04 -0.82
CA MET A 263 13.84 -17.15 -0.86
C MET A 263 12.35 -16.73 -1.09
N PRO A 264 12.04 -15.91 -2.11
CA PRO A 264 10.68 -15.43 -2.36
C PRO A 264 9.70 -16.54 -2.78
N GLY A 265 10.17 -17.60 -3.46
CA GLY A 265 9.33 -18.73 -3.82
C GLY A 265 8.90 -19.53 -2.59
N PHE A 266 9.82 -19.81 -1.68
CA PHE A 266 9.51 -20.44 -0.39
C PHE A 266 8.55 -19.58 0.44
N MET A 267 8.79 -18.26 0.53
CA MET A 267 7.93 -17.32 1.25
C MET A 267 6.47 -17.37 0.76
N VAL A 268 6.26 -17.53 -0.56
CA VAL A 268 4.92 -17.74 -1.14
C VAL A 268 4.28 -19.06 -0.68
N ILE A 269 5.05 -20.15 -0.67
CA ILE A 269 4.55 -21.48 -0.30
C ILE A 269 4.14 -21.52 1.18
N VAL A 270 4.99 -21.06 2.09
CA VAL A 270 4.65 -21.04 3.52
C VAL A 270 3.44 -20.13 3.80
N SER A 271 3.32 -19.00 3.09
CA SER A 271 2.19 -18.07 3.23
C SER A 271 0.86 -18.59 2.67
N THR A 272 0.89 -19.59 1.78
CA THR A 272 -0.32 -20.26 1.27
C THR A 272 -0.68 -21.47 2.13
N GLN A 273 0.31 -22.27 2.54
CA GLN A 273 0.13 -23.39 3.48
C GLN A 273 -0.46 -22.96 4.84
N LEU A 274 -0.05 -21.79 5.37
CA LEU A 274 -0.64 -21.22 6.59
C LEU A 274 -2.14 -20.89 6.44
N SER A 275 -2.58 -20.44 5.26
CA SER A 275 -4.00 -20.22 4.96
C SER A 275 -4.77 -21.54 4.84
N GLU A 276 -4.20 -22.52 4.15
CA GLU A 276 -4.80 -23.85 4.00
C GLU A 276 -4.97 -24.56 5.35
N ALA A 277 -3.99 -24.44 6.26
CA ALA A 277 -4.08 -24.95 7.63
C ALA A 277 -5.24 -24.29 8.42
N SER A 278 -5.38 -22.96 8.38
CA SER A 278 -6.46 -22.25 9.10
C SER A 278 -7.88 -22.64 8.63
N LYS A 279 -8.03 -23.04 7.35
CA LYS A 279 -9.29 -23.58 6.82
C LYS A 279 -9.55 -25.03 7.27
N ALA A 280 -8.51 -25.81 7.50
CA ALA A 280 -8.63 -27.22 7.90
C ALA A 280 -9.06 -27.39 9.37
N GLU A 281 -8.78 -26.41 10.23
CA GLU A 281 -9.19 -26.41 11.65
C GLU A 281 -10.64 -25.91 11.86
N SER A 282 -11.29 -25.37 10.83
CA SER A 282 -12.64 -24.76 10.89
C SER A 282 -13.80 -25.46 10.12
N PRO A 283 -13.89 -26.82 10.01
CA PRO A 283 -15.09 -27.49 9.49
C PRO A 283 -15.80 -28.43 10.50
N SER A 284 -16.19 -27.95 11.68
CA SER A 284 -17.18 -28.65 12.53
C SER A 284 -17.98 -27.67 13.41
N LEU A 285 -19.18 -28.09 13.86
CA LEU A 285 -20.16 -27.30 14.63
C LEU A 285 -20.89 -26.16 13.86
N ALA A 286 -21.74 -26.52 12.89
CA ALA A 286 -22.60 -25.56 12.18
C ALA A 286 -23.99 -26.10 11.76
N GLU A 287 -24.57 -27.08 12.47
CA GLU A 287 -25.98 -27.48 12.29
C GLU A 287 -26.71 -27.62 13.63
N HIS A 288 -27.90 -26.99 13.71
CA HIS A 288 -28.86 -27.00 14.84
C HIS A 288 -28.39 -26.29 16.15
N SER A 289 -29.22 -25.53 16.89
CA SER A 289 -30.64 -25.15 16.69
C SER A 289 -31.04 -23.88 17.48
N SER A 290 -31.97 -23.09 16.92
CA SER A 290 -33.01 -22.26 17.59
C SER A 290 -32.70 -21.47 18.88
N SER A 291 -32.83 -20.14 18.77
CA SER A 291 -33.45 -19.21 19.74
C SER A 291 -33.31 -19.45 21.25
N ASP A 292 -32.72 -18.49 21.98
CA ASP A 292 -33.55 -17.48 22.66
C ASP A 292 -32.79 -16.19 23.02
N SER A 293 -33.50 -15.19 23.56
CA SER A 293 -33.00 -13.82 23.80
C SER A 293 -32.55 -13.53 25.24
N ALA A 294 -31.43 -12.78 25.40
CA ALA A 294 -31.11 -12.00 26.61
C ALA A 294 -30.01 -10.95 26.34
N GLU A 295 -30.10 -9.80 27.00
CA GLU A 295 -29.01 -8.80 27.13
C GLU A 295 -28.08 -9.16 28.32
N VAL A 296 -26.86 -8.57 28.37
CA VAL A 296 -26.35 -7.72 29.50
C VAL A 296 -24.81 -7.61 29.54
N LYS A 297 -24.33 -6.36 29.36
CA LYS A 297 -23.11 -5.70 29.89
C LYS A 297 -21.71 -6.31 29.73
N ALA A 298 -20.76 -5.41 29.46
CA ALA A 298 -19.32 -5.66 29.51
C ALA A 298 -18.71 -5.44 30.91
N THR A 299 -17.70 -6.24 31.24
CA THR A 299 -16.59 -5.92 32.15
C THR A 299 -15.32 -6.52 31.57
N GLY A 300 -14.26 -5.73 31.39
CA GLY A 300 -13.08 -6.17 30.65
C GLY A 300 -11.93 -6.72 31.52
N SER A 301 -11.16 -7.64 30.93
CA SER A 301 -9.74 -7.83 31.23
C SER A 301 -9.04 -8.32 29.96
N GLY A 302 -7.79 -7.92 29.74
CA GLY A 302 -7.13 -8.08 28.43
C GLY A 302 -6.39 -9.40 28.25
N VAL A 303 -6.89 -10.25 27.35
CA VAL A 303 -6.07 -11.12 26.50
C VAL A 303 -6.60 -10.96 25.08
N VAL A 304 -5.74 -10.57 24.13
CA VAL A 304 -6.16 -10.42 22.73
C VAL A 304 -6.11 -11.79 22.07
N SER A 305 -7.26 -12.47 22.02
CA SER A 305 -7.47 -13.62 21.14
C SER A 305 -7.63 -13.13 19.71
N GLU A 306 -6.52 -12.93 19.00
CA GLU A 306 -6.53 -12.59 17.58
C GLU A 306 -7.23 -13.69 16.77
N SER A 307 -8.34 -13.33 16.14
CA SER A 307 -9.06 -14.19 15.21
C SER A 307 -8.20 -14.43 13.97
N THR A 308 -7.79 -15.67 13.73
CA THR A 308 -7.02 -16.10 12.56
C THR A 308 -7.86 -16.13 11.29
N GLU A 309 -8.35 -14.95 10.89
CA GLU A 309 -8.81 -14.70 9.54
C GLU A 309 -7.63 -14.71 8.56
N ASN A 310 -7.93 -14.68 7.26
CA ASN A 310 -7.00 -15.06 6.19
C ASN A 310 -5.88 -14.02 5.90
N ASP A 311 -4.87 -13.98 6.77
CA ASP A 311 -3.71 -13.06 6.76
C ASP A 311 -2.99 -12.94 5.40
N THR A 312 -2.98 -13.98 4.57
CA THR A 312 -2.19 -14.00 3.32
C THR A 312 -2.48 -12.82 2.38
N ILE A 313 -3.72 -12.32 2.31
CA ILE A 313 -4.07 -11.17 1.46
C ILE A 313 -3.59 -9.84 2.06
N PRO A 314 -3.91 -9.50 3.34
CA PRO A 314 -3.26 -8.39 4.05
C PRO A 314 -1.73 -8.41 3.97
N PHE A 315 -1.12 -9.59 4.17
CA PHE A 315 0.32 -9.82 4.12
C PHE A 315 0.94 -9.44 2.76
N PHE A 316 0.49 -10.01 1.64
CA PHE A 316 1.03 -9.61 0.33
C PHE A 316 0.74 -8.14 -0.03
N THR A 317 -0.37 -7.60 0.49
CA THR A 317 -0.68 -6.17 0.33
C THR A 317 0.32 -5.30 1.09
N SER A 318 0.72 -5.68 2.30
CA SER A 318 1.71 -4.94 3.10
C SER A 318 3.12 -5.03 2.50
N LEU A 319 3.52 -6.16 1.91
CA LEU A 319 4.80 -6.29 1.19
C LEU A 319 4.93 -5.35 -0.02
N LEU A 320 3.82 -4.99 -0.67
CA LEU A 320 3.80 -4.11 -1.85
C LEU A 320 3.48 -2.65 -1.53
N LEU A 321 2.74 -2.37 -0.45
CA LEU A 321 2.31 -1.01 -0.09
C LEU A 321 3.00 -0.45 1.16
N GLY A 322 3.76 -1.27 1.90
CA GLY A 322 4.57 -0.87 3.04
C GLY A 322 5.71 0.07 2.67
N SER A 323 6.33 0.69 3.68
CA SER A 323 7.35 1.74 3.53
C SER A 323 8.66 1.28 2.89
N ASP A 324 9.06 0.02 3.10
CA ASP A 324 10.37 -0.51 2.69
C ASP A 324 10.54 -0.60 1.17
N VAL A 325 11.60 0.04 0.65
CA VAL A 325 11.93 0.06 -0.78
C VAL A 325 12.56 -1.25 -1.26
N GLY A 326 13.37 -1.89 -0.42
CA GLY A 326 14.07 -3.14 -0.70
C GLY A 326 13.09 -4.31 -0.83
N VAL A 327 12.20 -4.48 0.14
CA VAL A 327 11.15 -5.52 0.14
C VAL A 327 10.24 -5.39 -1.08
N ARG A 328 9.74 -4.18 -1.37
CA ARG A 328 8.92 -3.92 -2.58
C ARG A 328 9.66 -4.26 -3.87
N ASN A 329 10.95 -3.93 -3.97
CA ASN A 329 11.76 -4.23 -5.15
C ASN A 329 12.05 -5.73 -5.28
N TRP A 330 12.31 -6.43 -4.18
CA TRP A 330 12.54 -7.88 -4.12
C TRP A 330 11.32 -8.67 -4.59
N ILE A 331 10.13 -8.45 -4.01
CA ILE A 331 8.91 -9.15 -4.43
C ILE A 331 8.52 -8.79 -5.87
N SER A 332 8.74 -7.55 -6.28
CA SER A 332 8.56 -7.13 -7.68
C SER A 332 9.52 -7.83 -8.64
N ALA A 333 10.77 -8.10 -8.23
CA ALA A 333 11.74 -8.82 -9.05
C ALA A 333 11.36 -10.29 -9.21
N PHE A 334 10.91 -10.96 -8.14
CA PHE A 334 10.37 -12.32 -8.20
C PHE A 334 9.21 -12.44 -9.20
N ILE A 335 8.22 -11.53 -9.14
CA ILE A 335 7.07 -11.52 -10.06
C ILE A 335 7.49 -11.22 -11.50
N LYS A 336 8.49 -10.34 -11.71
CA LYS A 336 9.07 -10.05 -13.03
C LYS A 336 9.92 -11.20 -13.59
N ALA A 337 10.48 -12.07 -12.74
CA ALA A 337 11.18 -13.28 -13.13
C ALA A 337 10.23 -14.42 -13.46
N GLY A 338 9.27 -14.73 -12.57
CA GLY A 338 8.29 -15.80 -12.75
C GLY A 338 7.46 -15.63 -14.04
N GLN A 339 7.07 -14.40 -14.39
CA GLN A 339 6.38 -14.09 -15.65
C GLN A 339 7.20 -14.35 -16.94
N LYS A 340 8.51 -14.58 -16.84
CA LYS A 340 9.38 -14.92 -17.98
C LYS A 340 9.58 -16.43 -18.15
N ARG A 341 9.21 -17.25 -17.16
CA ARG A 341 9.25 -18.71 -17.32
C ARG A 341 8.25 -19.17 -18.37
N LYS A 342 8.62 -20.20 -19.13
CA LYS A 342 7.66 -20.97 -19.92
C LYS A 342 6.81 -21.84 -18.97
N PRO A 343 5.51 -22.03 -19.23
CA PRO A 343 4.63 -22.85 -18.39
C PRO A 343 4.95 -24.36 -18.45
N GLU A 344 5.84 -24.79 -19.35
CA GLU A 344 6.22 -26.18 -19.60
C GLU A 344 7.22 -26.75 -18.57
N ALA A 345 7.80 -25.92 -17.71
CA ALA A 345 8.92 -26.29 -16.84
C ALA A 345 8.61 -26.11 -15.34
N ASN A 346 8.06 -27.17 -14.73
CA ASN A 346 7.68 -27.28 -13.31
C ASN A 346 6.54 -26.34 -12.84
N PRO A 347 5.82 -26.67 -11.76
CA PRO A 347 4.83 -25.77 -11.16
C PRO A 347 5.52 -24.56 -10.54
N SER A 348 5.55 -23.44 -11.26
CA SER A 348 6.20 -22.21 -10.77
C SER A 348 5.53 -21.66 -9.51
N MET A 349 6.33 -21.16 -8.54
CA MET A 349 5.77 -20.59 -7.30
C MET A 349 4.93 -19.34 -7.54
N LEU A 350 5.19 -18.57 -8.61
CA LEU A 350 4.28 -17.51 -9.04
C LEU A 350 2.93 -18.07 -9.52
N GLY A 351 2.93 -19.23 -10.18
CA GLY A 351 1.71 -19.96 -10.54
C GLY A 351 0.91 -20.42 -9.32
N LEU A 352 1.59 -20.90 -8.27
CA LEU A 352 0.96 -21.22 -6.98
C LEU A 352 0.25 -19.99 -6.38
N LEU A 353 0.95 -18.85 -6.30
CA LEU A 353 0.39 -17.59 -5.81
C LEU A 353 -0.83 -17.15 -6.63
N ARG A 354 -0.75 -17.21 -7.97
CA ARG A 354 -1.85 -16.83 -8.85
C ARG A 354 -3.05 -17.75 -8.72
N LYS A 355 -2.85 -19.06 -8.63
CA LYS A 355 -3.91 -20.04 -8.36
C LYS A 355 -4.63 -19.70 -7.05
N TYR A 356 -3.88 -19.54 -5.96
CA TYR A 356 -4.42 -19.19 -4.65
C TYR A 356 -5.22 -17.86 -4.68
N LEU A 357 -4.66 -16.82 -5.32
CA LEU A 357 -5.35 -15.52 -5.46
C LEU A 357 -6.62 -15.62 -6.31
N LEU A 358 -6.62 -16.44 -7.37
CA LEU A 358 -7.80 -16.68 -8.21
C LEU A 358 -8.89 -17.44 -7.45
N GLU A 359 -8.53 -18.45 -6.66
CA GLU A 359 -9.48 -19.18 -5.79
C GLU A 359 -10.11 -18.25 -4.74
N GLN A 360 -9.32 -17.39 -4.10
CA GLN A 360 -9.82 -16.37 -3.17
C GLN A 360 -10.68 -15.30 -3.88
N LEU A 361 -10.30 -14.88 -5.09
CA LEU A 361 -11.07 -13.93 -5.90
C LEU A 361 -12.43 -14.51 -6.32
N ILE A 362 -12.49 -15.80 -6.64
CA ILE A 362 -13.73 -16.52 -6.93
C ILE A 362 -14.58 -16.64 -5.66
N ALA A 363 -13.99 -17.03 -4.52
CA ALA A 363 -14.70 -17.16 -3.24
C ALA A 363 -15.29 -15.83 -2.72
N LEU A 364 -14.62 -14.70 -2.98
CA LEU A 364 -15.10 -13.36 -2.63
C LEU A 364 -16.11 -12.77 -3.65
N THR A 365 -16.33 -13.41 -4.80
CA THR A 365 -17.28 -12.93 -5.83
C THR A 365 -18.68 -13.48 -5.53
N PRO A 366 -19.67 -12.61 -5.20
CA PRO A 366 -21.03 -13.07 -4.91
C PRO A 366 -21.71 -13.70 -6.14
N ILE A 367 -22.66 -14.61 -5.88
CA ILE A 367 -23.54 -15.15 -6.92
C ILE A 367 -24.43 -14.00 -7.44
N ARG A 368 -24.65 -13.96 -8.76
CA ARG A 368 -25.35 -12.87 -9.45
C ARG A 368 -26.68 -12.51 -8.76
N GLY A 369 -26.77 -11.27 -8.26
CA GLY A 369 -27.96 -10.71 -7.60
C GLY A 369 -27.93 -10.72 -6.06
N GLN A 370 -26.92 -11.33 -5.44
CA GLN A 370 -26.77 -11.35 -3.98
C GLN A 370 -25.99 -10.12 -3.49
N ILE A 371 -26.45 -9.50 -2.40
CA ILE A 371 -25.75 -8.39 -1.74
C ILE A 371 -24.58 -8.95 -0.93
N MET A 372 -23.42 -8.29 -0.97
CA MET A 372 -22.23 -8.72 -0.23
C MET A 372 -22.38 -8.49 1.29
N GLU A 373 -21.76 -9.35 2.10
CA GLU A 373 -21.59 -9.11 3.53
C GLU A 373 -20.44 -8.12 3.79
N GLU A 374 -20.50 -7.31 4.85
CA GLU A 374 -19.51 -6.28 5.13
C GLU A 374 -18.09 -6.83 5.38
N SER A 375 -17.99 -8.00 6.03
CA SER A 375 -16.76 -8.80 6.16
C SER A 375 -16.12 -9.09 4.80
N THR A 376 -16.90 -9.69 3.89
CA THR A 376 -16.52 -9.98 2.50
C THR A 376 -16.11 -8.72 1.74
N VAL A 377 -16.77 -7.57 1.98
CA VAL A 377 -16.43 -6.29 1.33
C VAL A 377 -15.06 -5.74 1.77
N VAL A 378 -14.65 -5.92 3.02
CA VAL A 378 -13.30 -5.52 3.48
C VAL A 378 -12.21 -6.41 2.85
N MET A 379 -12.45 -7.72 2.76
CA MET A 379 -11.52 -8.64 2.08
C MET A 379 -11.48 -8.42 0.57
N ALA A 380 -12.62 -8.14 -0.07
CA ALA A 380 -12.71 -7.77 -1.48
C ALA A 380 -12.01 -6.43 -1.78
N SER A 381 -12.14 -5.43 -0.89
CA SER A 381 -11.40 -4.17 -1.00
C SER A 381 -9.89 -4.40 -0.95
N SER A 382 -9.43 -5.31 -0.10
CA SER A 382 -8.03 -5.70 0.03
C SER A 382 -7.52 -6.45 -1.21
N ILE A 383 -8.29 -7.40 -1.76
CA ILE A 383 -7.87 -8.14 -2.97
C ILE A 383 -7.87 -7.24 -4.22
N LEU A 384 -8.80 -6.30 -4.37
CA LEU A 384 -8.77 -5.29 -5.45
C LEU A 384 -7.49 -4.45 -5.40
N ARG A 385 -7.12 -3.95 -4.21
CA ARG A 385 -5.89 -3.19 -4.01
C ARG A 385 -4.65 -4.04 -4.27
N LEU A 386 -4.65 -5.31 -3.88
CA LEU A 386 -3.55 -6.24 -4.14
C LEU A 386 -3.33 -6.50 -5.63
N TYR A 387 -4.38 -6.78 -6.42
CA TYR A 387 -4.26 -6.90 -7.88
C TYR A 387 -3.75 -5.60 -8.53
N CYS A 388 -4.28 -4.44 -8.11
CA CYS A 388 -3.78 -3.13 -8.54
C CYS A 388 -2.29 -2.93 -8.21
N ALA A 389 -1.82 -3.34 -7.04
CA ALA A 389 -0.42 -3.25 -6.63
C ALA A 389 0.48 -4.20 -7.47
N PHE A 390 0.05 -5.44 -7.68
CA PHE A 390 0.77 -6.39 -8.54
C PHE A 390 0.94 -5.85 -9.97
N LYS A 391 -0.09 -5.21 -10.53
CA LYS A 391 -0.01 -4.62 -11.87
C LYS A 391 0.75 -3.31 -11.94
N GLY A 392 0.55 -2.41 -10.97
CA GLY A 392 1.15 -1.08 -10.95
C GLY A 392 2.64 -1.09 -10.58
N ILE A 393 3.03 -1.91 -9.60
CA ILE A 393 4.38 -1.91 -8.99
C ILE A 393 5.21 -3.10 -9.52
N ALA A 394 4.65 -4.31 -9.41
CA ALA A 394 5.31 -5.54 -9.86
C ALA A 394 5.13 -5.81 -11.37
N THR A 395 4.35 -5.00 -12.09
CA THR A 395 4.08 -5.13 -13.54
C THR A 395 3.55 -6.52 -13.94
N MET A 396 2.64 -7.07 -13.14
CA MET A 396 1.98 -8.35 -13.43
C MET A 396 0.97 -8.23 -14.57
N LYS A 397 1.04 -9.16 -15.54
CA LYS A 397 0.02 -9.37 -16.57
C LYS A 397 -1.04 -10.34 -16.05
N TYR A 398 -2.28 -9.87 -15.97
CA TYR A 398 -3.43 -10.70 -15.60
C TYR A 398 -3.69 -11.80 -16.66
N SER A 399 -4.26 -12.94 -16.24
CA SER A 399 -4.81 -13.96 -17.14
C SER A 399 -6.24 -13.60 -17.56
N ASP A 400 -6.75 -14.24 -18.61
CA ASP A 400 -8.13 -13.98 -19.06
C ASP A 400 -9.20 -14.41 -18.05
N GLU A 401 -8.90 -15.40 -17.22
CA GLU A 401 -9.72 -15.85 -16.09
C GLU A 401 -9.67 -14.87 -14.92
N GLU A 402 -8.47 -14.42 -14.52
CA GLU A 402 -8.28 -13.38 -13.49
C GLU A 402 -9.02 -12.10 -13.87
N MET A 403 -8.93 -11.66 -15.14
CA MET A 403 -9.66 -10.48 -15.63
C MET A 403 -11.18 -10.67 -15.56
N GLY A 404 -11.69 -11.84 -15.98
CA GLY A 404 -13.12 -12.16 -15.92
C GLY A 404 -13.66 -12.33 -14.49
N CYS A 405 -12.83 -12.71 -13.52
CA CYS A 405 -13.21 -12.75 -12.10
C CYS A 405 -13.11 -11.35 -11.47
N LEU A 406 -12.04 -10.60 -11.72
CA LEU A 406 -11.81 -9.27 -11.16
C LEU A 406 -12.89 -8.29 -11.63
N LEU A 407 -13.30 -8.37 -12.90
CA LEU A 407 -14.41 -7.56 -13.42
C LEU A 407 -15.74 -7.89 -12.71
N ARG A 408 -16.05 -9.18 -12.52
CA ARG A 408 -17.27 -9.63 -11.81
C ARG A 408 -17.30 -9.15 -10.35
N LEU A 409 -16.16 -9.17 -9.66
CA LEU A 409 -16.06 -8.62 -8.32
C LEU A 409 -16.30 -7.10 -8.32
N VAL A 410 -15.68 -6.35 -9.25
CA VAL A 410 -15.86 -4.89 -9.32
C VAL A 410 -17.31 -4.48 -9.59
N ILE A 411 -18.03 -5.18 -10.48
CA ILE A 411 -19.45 -4.86 -10.79
C ILE A 411 -20.45 -5.44 -9.77
N SER A 412 -19.98 -5.93 -8.63
CA SER A 412 -20.85 -6.44 -7.57
C SER A 412 -21.57 -5.30 -6.82
N HIS A 413 -22.63 -5.66 -6.08
CA HIS A 413 -23.45 -4.72 -5.30
C HIS A 413 -23.15 -4.87 -3.80
N PRO A 414 -22.36 -3.96 -3.19
CA PRO A 414 -22.13 -3.95 -1.75
C PRO A 414 -23.32 -3.37 -0.98
N PRO A 415 -23.40 -3.60 0.35
CA PRO A 415 -24.41 -2.98 1.19
C PRO A 415 -24.14 -1.47 1.36
N PRO A 416 -25.14 -0.66 1.77
CA PRO A 416 -25.04 0.79 1.89
C PRO A 416 -24.27 1.24 3.16
N THR A 417 -23.06 0.69 3.37
CA THR A 417 -22.17 1.01 4.49
C THR A 417 -20.96 1.83 4.03
N ARG A 418 -20.16 2.32 4.99
CA ARG A 418 -18.90 3.03 4.69
C ARG A 418 -17.88 2.12 3.99
N ALA A 419 -17.83 0.83 4.32
CA ALA A 419 -17.00 -0.14 3.62
C ALA A 419 -17.49 -0.34 2.18
N GLY A 420 -18.81 -0.47 1.97
CA GLY A 420 -19.40 -0.58 0.64
C GLY A 420 -19.13 0.63 -0.26
N ALA A 421 -19.25 1.84 0.27
CA ALA A 421 -18.90 3.07 -0.45
C ALA A 421 -17.42 3.10 -0.86
N HIS A 422 -16.50 2.73 0.06
CA HIS A 422 -15.07 2.68 -0.25
C HIS A 422 -14.73 1.59 -1.29
N PHE A 423 -15.38 0.42 -1.21
CA PHE A 423 -15.23 -0.65 -2.20
C PHE A 423 -15.66 -0.20 -3.60
N ILE A 424 -16.75 0.56 -3.73
CA ILE A 424 -17.17 1.16 -5.01
C ILE A 424 -16.08 2.12 -5.53
N SER A 425 -15.59 3.04 -4.69
CA SER A 425 -14.51 3.97 -5.08
C SER A 425 -13.24 3.23 -5.53
N LEU A 426 -12.85 2.16 -4.82
CA LEU A 426 -11.75 1.28 -5.23
C LEU A 426 -12.04 0.62 -6.58
N GLY A 427 -13.25 0.07 -6.80
CA GLY A 427 -13.66 -0.56 -8.05
C GLY A 427 -13.61 0.40 -9.26
N ILE A 428 -14.11 1.63 -9.09
CA ILE A 428 -14.02 2.69 -10.11
C ILE A 428 -12.54 2.97 -10.45
N CYS A 429 -11.68 3.12 -9.44
CA CYS A 429 -10.25 3.29 -9.63
C CYS A 429 -9.55 2.07 -10.22
N THR A 430 -9.99 0.85 -9.91
CA THR A 430 -9.47 -0.40 -10.49
C THR A 430 -9.76 -0.47 -11.99
N LEU A 431 -10.95 -0.08 -12.45
CA LEU A 431 -11.28 0.01 -13.88
C LEU A 431 -10.37 1.03 -14.61
N ILE A 432 -10.14 2.20 -14.01
CA ILE A 432 -9.29 3.25 -14.59
C ILE A 432 -7.80 2.84 -14.57
N ALA A 433 -7.32 2.21 -13.50
CA ALA A 433 -5.96 1.65 -13.43
C ALA A 433 -5.78 0.40 -14.32
N SER A 434 -6.87 -0.28 -14.70
CA SER A 434 -6.87 -1.48 -15.52
C SER A 434 -7.86 -1.45 -16.69
N PRO A 435 -7.69 -0.56 -17.70
CA PRO A 435 -8.65 -0.46 -18.82
C PRO A 435 -8.77 -1.74 -19.65
N GLY A 436 -7.73 -2.60 -19.63
CA GLY A 436 -7.74 -3.92 -20.27
C GLY A 436 -8.70 -4.95 -19.65
N LEU A 437 -9.43 -4.61 -18.58
CA LEU A 437 -10.58 -5.40 -18.10
C LEU A 437 -11.79 -5.29 -19.06
N LEU A 438 -11.83 -4.25 -19.90
CA LEU A 438 -12.86 -4.04 -20.92
C LEU A 438 -12.40 -4.64 -22.26
N ARG A 439 -12.59 -5.95 -22.45
CA ARG A 439 -12.18 -6.65 -23.69
C ARG A 439 -13.37 -6.72 -24.66
N SER A 440 -14.52 -7.15 -24.16
CA SER A 440 -15.77 -7.35 -24.91
C SER A 440 -16.75 -6.17 -24.75
N ILE A 441 -17.60 -5.97 -25.76
CA ILE A 441 -18.71 -5.00 -25.74
C ILE A 441 -19.74 -5.37 -24.65
N ASP A 442 -19.90 -6.67 -24.33
CA ASP A 442 -20.77 -7.11 -23.23
C ASP A 442 -20.18 -6.78 -21.85
N GLU A 443 -18.86 -6.92 -21.68
CA GLU A 443 -18.15 -6.50 -20.46
C GLU A 443 -18.26 -4.98 -20.25
N GLU A 444 -18.19 -4.21 -21.34
CA GLU A 444 -18.42 -2.77 -21.34
C GLU A 444 -19.87 -2.45 -20.93
N GLN A 445 -20.88 -3.02 -21.59
CA GLN A 445 -22.29 -2.77 -21.27
C GLN A 445 -22.65 -3.18 -19.83
N GLN A 446 -22.07 -4.25 -19.28
CA GLN A 446 -22.21 -4.62 -17.86
C GLN A 446 -21.68 -3.52 -16.93
N VAL A 447 -20.50 -2.95 -17.22
CA VAL A 447 -19.92 -1.83 -16.47
C VAL A 447 -20.75 -0.55 -16.62
N VAL A 448 -21.26 -0.23 -17.81
CA VAL A 448 -22.14 0.93 -18.02
C VAL A 448 -23.46 0.77 -17.25
N ASN A 449 -24.03 -0.45 -17.20
CA ASN A 449 -25.21 -0.74 -16.38
C ASN A 449 -24.94 -0.57 -14.87
N TRP A 450 -23.78 -1.00 -14.38
CA TRP A 450 -23.35 -0.80 -12.99
C TRP A 450 -23.17 0.68 -12.65
N PHE A 451 -22.58 1.48 -13.54
CA PHE A 451 -22.50 2.94 -13.39
C PHE A 451 -23.89 3.62 -13.40
N ARG A 452 -24.84 3.16 -14.23
CA ARG A 452 -26.24 3.64 -14.21
C ARG A 452 -26.93 3.32 -12.87
N TRP A 453 -26.70 2.13 -12.31
CA TRP A 453 -27.20 1.74 -10.98
C TRP A 453 -26.59 2.59 -9.85
N LEU A 454 -25.30 2.95 -9.94
CA LEU A 454 -24.68 3.85 -8.97
C LEU A 454 -25.36 5.22 -8.95
N MET A 455 -25.56 5.84 -10.12
CA MET A 455 -26.21 7.16 -10.25
C MET A 455 -27.67 7.17 -9.76
N THR A 456 -28.40 6.05 -9.82
CA THR A 456 -29.75 5.97 -9.22
C THR A 456 -29.74 5.65 -7.73
N SER A 457 -28.65 5.09 -7.21
CA SER A 457 -28.52 4.65 -5.81
C SER A 457 -27.88 5.69 -4.87
N GLU A 458 -27.44 6.84 -5.38
CA GLU A 458 -26.75 7.90 -4.61
C GLU A 458 -27.51 8.26 -3.31
N THR A 459 -28.83 8.42 -3.40
CA THR A 459 -29.73 8.77 -2.28
C THR A 459 -29.79 7.76 -1.12
N HIS A 460 -29.24 6.55 -1.30
CA HIS A 460 -29.08 5.55 -0.23
C HIS A 460 -27.73 5.68 0.49
N PHE A 461 -26.65 6.00 -0.24
CA PHE A 461 -25.32 6.18 0.34
C PHE A 461 -25.15 7.56 1.01
N GLU A 462 -25.79 8.62 0.49
CA GLU A 462 -25.76 9.98 1.07
C GLU A 462 -26.26 10.05 2.53
N LYS A 463 -27.06 9.08 2.99
CA LYS A 463 -27.65 9.09 4.34
C LYS A 463 -26.68 8.70 5.45
N HIS A 464 -25.52 8.11 5.11
CA HIS A 464 -24.56 7.57 6.06
C HIS A 464 -23.11 8.02 5.81
N LEU A 465 -22.88 8.91 4.84
CA LEU A 465 -21.56 9.47 4.50
C LEU A 465 -21.53 10.99 4.66
N ASP A 466 -20.36 11.53 5.01
CA ASP A 466 -20.05 12.95 4.82
C ASP A 466 -20.06 13.31 3.32
N LYS A 467 -20.59 14.51 3.00
CA LYS A 467 -20.81 15.05 1.64
C LYS A 467 -19.53 15.46 0.89
N THR A 468 -18.51 14.62 0.94
CA THR A 468 -17.23 14.80 0.24
C THR A 468 -16.65 13.48 -0.28
N ASN A 469 -17.20 12.35 0.14
CA ASN A 469 -16.64 11.01 -0.08
C ASN A 469 -17.62 10.07 -0.79
N SER A 470 -18.73 10.57 -1.35
CA SER A 470 -19.70 9.70 -2.01
C SER A 470 -19.17 9.16 -3.35
N PRO A 471 -19.54 7.93 -3.75
CA PRO A 471 -19.14 7.39 -5.04
C PRO A 471 -19.76 8.15 -6.22
N GLY A 472 -20.93 8.79 -6.04
CA GLY A 472 -21.58 9.63 -7.06
C GLY A 472 -20.78 10.91 -7.36
N GLU A 473 -20.38 11.65 -6.32
CA GLU A 473 -19.50 12.82 -6.46
C GLU A 473 -18.17 12.45 -7.12
N MET A 474 -17.62 11.27 -6.80
CA MET A 474 -16.41 10.75 -7.42
C MET A 474 -16.60 10.42 -8.91
N LEU A 475 -17.71 9.79 -9.31
CA LEU A 475 -18.05 9.57 -10.72
C LEU A 475 -18.18 10.89 -11.48
N PHE A 476 -18.84 11.89 -10.88
CA PHE A 476 -18.99 13.21 -11.49
C PHE A 476 -17.64 13.95 -11.63
N LEU A 477 -16.80 13.91 -10.59
CA LEU A 477 -15.45 14.49 -10.62
C LEU A 477 -14.57 13.83 -11.70
N LEU A 478 -14.68 12.51 -11.87
CA LEU A 478 -13.99 11.78 -12.94
C LEU A 478 -14.51 12.19 -14.32
N ALA A 479 -15.83 12.24 -14.53
CA ALA A 479 -16.44 12.70 -15.78
C ALA A 479 -15.96 14.11 -16.16
N LEU A 480 -15.97 15.02 -15.19
CA LEU A 480 -15.56 16.42 -15.35
C LEU A 480 -14.08 16.52 -15.77
N ASN A 481 -13.19 15.72 -15.15
CA ASN A 481 -11.79 15.66 -15.54
C ASN A 481 -11.57 14.99 -16.91
N PHE A 482 -12.37 13.99 -17.30
CA PHE A 482 -12.31 13.34 -18.62
C PHE A 482 -12.74 14.29 -19.76
N HIS A 483 -13.79 15.10 -19.56
CA HIS A 483 -14.18 16.16 -20.49
C HIS A 483 -13.07 17.22 -20.60
N ASN A 484 -12.53 17.66 -19.45
CA ASN A 484 -11.52 18.71 -19.39
C ASN A 484 -10.09 18.23 -19.69
N ASN A 485 -9.92 16.96 -20.10
CA ASN A 485 -8.65 16.32 -20.48
C ASN A 485 -7.57 16.34 -19.37
N GLN A 486 -7.97 16.39 -18.10
CA GLN A 486 -7.08 16.56 -16.94
C GLN A 486 -6.53 15.22 -16.46
N MET A 487 -5.75 14.56 -17.32
CA MET A 487 -5.25 13.19 -17.08
C MET A 487 -4.41 13.07 -15.80
N GLN A 488 -3.71 14.13 -15.40
CA GLN A 488 -2.94 14.14 -14.15
C GLN A 488 -3.86 14.10 -12.93
N ALA A 489 -4.89 14.95 -12.87
CA ALA A 489 -5.86 14.95 -11.76
C ALA A 489 -6.61 13.62 -11.63
N ILE A 490 -6.92 12.94 -12.75
CA ILE A 490 -7.47 11.58 -12.74
C ILE A 490 -6.46 10.59 -12.14
N THR A 491 -5.19 10.68 -12.55
CA THR A 491 -4.12 9.80 -12.05
C THR A 491 -3.88 10.01 -10.56
N ASP A 492 -3.86 11.26 -10.09
CA ASP A 492 -3.69 11.60 -8.68
C ASP A 492 -4.86 11.11 -7.83
N LEU A 493 -6.11 11.32 -8.29
CA LEU A 493 -7.31 10.79 -7.62
C LEU A 493 -7.29 9.26 -7.53
N VAL A 494 -6.89 8.57 -8.60
CA VAL A 494 -6.73 7.10 -8.62
C VAL A 494 -5.63 6.65 -7.65
N CYS A 495 -4.48 7.33 -7.64
CA CYS A 495 -3.37 6.99 -6.75
C CYS A 495 -3.72 7.20 -5.27
N ASN A 496 -4.43 8.30 -4.96
CA ASN A 496 -4.88 8.61 -3.60
C ASN A 496 -5.94 7.61 -3.12
N THR A 497 -6.91 7.24 -3.98
CA THR A 497 -7.99 6.31 -3.60
C THR A 497 -7.48 4.88 -3.41
N LEU A 498 -6.57 4.40 -4.27
CA LEU A 498 -5.95 3.08 -4.13
C LEU A 498 -4.87 3.05 -3.02
N GLY A 499 -4.35 4.22 -2.62
CA GLY A 499 -3.25 4.38 -1.68
C GLY A 499 -1.90 3.93 -2.25
N MET A 500 -1.67 4.12 -3.56
CA MET A 500 -0.46 3.65 -4.27
C MET A 500 -0.21 4.43 -5.56
N LYS A 501 1.06 4.67 -5.92
CA LYS A 501 1.41 5.39 -7.15
C LYS A 501 1.42 4.44 -8.36
N ILE A 502 0.52 4.66 -9.33
CA ILE A 502 0.40 3.88 -10.58
C ILE A 502 0.52 4.81 -11.79
N ALA A 503 1.36 4.45 -12.75
CA ALA A 503 1.47 5.16 -14.03
C ALA A 503 0.35 4.74 -15.01
N VAL A 504 -0.78 5.45 -15.02
CA VAL A 504 -1.90 5.16 -15.92
C VAL A 504 -1.65 5.80 -17.29
N LYS A 505 -1.63 5.00 -18.37
CA LYS A 505 -1.34 5.49 -19.72
C LYS A 505 -2.59 6.08 -20.39
N THR A 506 -2.52 7.35 -20.80
CA THR A 506 -3.59 8.07 -21.52
C THR A 506 -4.16 7.30 -22.72
N SER A 507 -3.32 6.62 -23.50
CA SER A 507 -3.75 5.83 -24.65
C SER A 507 -4.56 4.57 -24.30
N ALA A 508 -4.41 4.03 -23.09
CA ALA A 508 -5.24 2.92 -22.62
C ALA A 508 -6.62 3.39 -22.12
N LEU A 509 -6.77 4.67 -21.79
CA LEU A 509 -7.99 5.24 -21.21
C LEU A 509 -9.05 5.65 -22.24
N VAL A 510 -8.83 5.43 -23.55
CA VAL A 510 -9.76 5.90 -24.61
C VAL A 510 -11.16 5.28 -24.44
N LYS A 511 -11.28 3.96 -24.22
CA LYS A 511 -12.56 3.27 -24.00
C LYS A 511 -13.33 3.83 -22.80
N ILE A 512 -12.69 3.86 -21.62
CA ILE A 512 -13.36 4.32 -20.40
C ILE A 512 -13.67 5.83 -20.45
N ARG A 513 -12.83 6.64 -21.11
CA ARG A 513 -13.15 8.03 -21.41
C ARG A 513 -14.42 8.13 -22.26
N GLN A 514 -14.55 7.36 -23.34
CA GLN A 514 -15.74 7.36 -24.20
C GLN A 514 -17.00 7.01 -23.40
N ILE A 515 -16.96 5.95 -22.58
CA ILE A 515 -18.05 5.58 -21.66
C ILE A 515 -18.47 6.76 -20.77
N PHE A 516 -17.50 7.40 -20.10
CA PHE A 516 -17.79 8.56 -19.23
C PHE A 516 -18.33 9.76 -20.02
N THR A 517 -17.74 10.14 -21.15
CA THR A 517 -18.07 11.39 -21.85
C THR A 517 -19.23 11.31 -22.83
N MET A 518 -19.55 10.12 -23.35
CA MET A 518 -20.55 9.91 -24.41
C MET A 518 -21.80 9.13 -23.94
N GLU A 519 -21.68 8.20 -22.99
CA GLU A 519 -22.80 7.34 -22.58
C GLU A 519 -23.37 7.67 -21.19
N LEU A 520 -22.51 7.95 -20.21
CA LEU A 520 -22.93 8.22 -18.83
C LEU A 520 -23.18 9.72 -18.60
N PHE A 521 -22.16 10.53 -18.84
CA PHE A 521 -22.14 11.96 -18.55
C PHE A 521 -21.86 12.75 -19.82
N THR A 522 -22.87 12.87 -20.68
CA THR A 522 -22.79 13.71 -21.90
C THR A 522 -22.48 15.17 -21.56
N GLU A 523 -22.00 15.96 -22.53
CA GLU A 523 -21.71 17.40 -22.34
C GLU A 523 -22.95 18.16 -21.79
N GLN A 524 -24.16 17.71 -22.13
CA GLN A 524 -25.43 18.20 -21.56
C GLN A 524 -25.61 17.87 -20.07
N VAL A 525 -25.43 16.61 -19.65
CA VAL A 525 -25.62 16.19 -18.26
C VAL A 525 -24.56 16.83 -17.35
N VAL A 526 -23.32 16.96 -17.85
CA VAL A 526 -22.23 17.64 -17.14
C VAL A 526 -22.50 19.14 -17.00
N ALA A 527 -22.94 19.82 -18.07
CA ALA A 527 -23.30 21.24 -17.98
C ALA A 527 -24.44 21.46 -16.95
N ALA A 528 -25.48 20.61 -16.95
CA ALA A 528 -26.60 20.71 -16.02
C ALA A 528 -26.19 20.50 -14.55
N HIS A 529 -25.26 19.57 -14.27
CA HIS A 529 -24.75 19.36 -12.91
C HIS A 529 -23.68 20.37 -12.48
N ALA A 530 -22.91 20.94 -13.42
CA ALA A 530 -21.88 21.93 -13.12
C ALA A 530 -22.45 23.20 -12.42
N VAL A 531 -23.70 23.57 -12.68
CA VAL A 531 -24.39 24.68 -11.98
C VAL A 531 -24.58 24.41 -10.47
N LYS A 532 -24.64 23.13 -10.06
CA LYS A 532 -24.80 22.72 -8.65
C LYS A 532 -23.49 22.72 -7.87
N LEU A 533 -22.32 22.83 -8.52
CA LEU A 533 -21.02 22.79 -7.86
C LEU A 533 -20.90 23.91 -6.81
N PRO A 534 -20.25 23.66 -5.66
CA PRO A 534 -19.93 24.73 -4.71
C PRO A 534 -19.00 25.75 -5.37
N VAL A 535 -19.20 27.04 -5.04
CA VAL A 535 -18.22 28.08 -5.34
C VAL A 535 -17.04 27.96 -4.37
N THR A 536 -15.84 28.29 -4.83
CA THR A 536 -14.63 28.28 -4.01
C THR A 536 -14.64 29.52 -3.10
N PRO A 537 -14.69 29.37 -1.76
CA PRO A 537 -14.72 30.51 -0.84
C PRO A 537 -13.31 31.07 -0.60
N ASN A 538 -13.17 32.39 -0.57
CA ASN A 538 -11.90 33.10 -0.43
C ASN A 538 -10.85 32.66 -1.47
N LEU A 539 -11.24 32.63 -2.75
CA LEU A 539 -10.35 32.27 -3.84
C LEU A 539 -9.29 33.36 -4.06
N ASP A 540 -8.02 33.01 -3.85
CA ASP A 540 -6.84 33.87 -4.03
C ASP A 540 -5.84 33.28 -5.04
N ALA A 541 -4.75 33.99 -5.32
CA ALA A 541 -3.68 33.56 -6.23
C ALA A 541 -2.83 32.39 -5.72
N ASN A 542 -2.92 32.02 -4.44
CA ASN A 542 -2.16 30.94 -3.83
C ASN A 542 -2.94 29.61 -3.81
N ALA A 543 -4.20 29.59 -4.27
CA ALA A 543 -5.07 28.42 -4.23
C ALA A 543 -4.55 27.28 -5.15
N ILE A 544 -3.92 26.26 -4.54
CA ILE A 544 -3.30 25.13 -5.24
C ILE A 544 -4.34 24.05 -5.57
N GLY A 545 -4.29 23.51 -6.79
CA GLY A 545 -5.00 22.29 -7.18
C GLY A 545 -6.16 22.51 -8.15
N TYR A 546 -6.88 21.43 -8.48
CA TYR A 546 -7.95 21.46 -9.48
C TYR A 546 -9.28 21.93 -8.89
N LEU A 547 -9.40 23.26 -8.77
CA LEU A 547 -10.59 23.96 -8.23
C LEU A 547 -11.75 23.99 -9.25
N PRO A 548 -13.03 24.01 -8.81
CA PRO A 548 -14.21 24.09 -9.69
C PRO A 548 -14.17 25.17 -10.79
N VAL A 549 -13.50 26.29 -10.52
CA VAL A 549 -13.28 27.38 -11.50
C VAL A 549 -12.63 26.88 -12.79
N HIS A 550 -11.66 25.96 -12.71
CA HIS A 550 -11.02 25.36 -13.89
C HIS A 550 -12.04 24.63 -14.77
N SER A 551 -13.00 23.95 -14.15
CA SER A 551 -14.01 23.16 -14.83
C SER A 551 -15.08 24.04 -15.48
N ILE A 552 -15.58 25.06 -14.77
CA ILE A 552 -16.53 26.02 -15.33
C ILE A 552 -15.89 26.84 -16.46
N LEU A 553 -14.63 27.24 -16.32
CA LEU A 553 -13.86 27.91 -17.37
C LEU A 553 -13.74 27.05 -18.63
N GLN A 554 -13.44 25.76 -18.49
CA GLN A 554 -13.27 24.86 -19.63
C GLN A 554 -14.61 24.54 -20.33
N LEU A 555 -15.70 24.36 -19.57
CA LEU A 555 -17.06 24.19 -20.11
C LEU A 555 -17.61 25.48 -20.78
N LEU A 556 -17.19 26.66 -20.33
CA LEU A 556 -17.44 27.92 -21.04
C LEU A 556 -16.63 27.99 -22.34
N LYS A 557 -15.35 27.61 -22.32
CA LYS A 557 -14.49 27.56 -23.52
C LYS A 557 -14.99 26.54 -24.57
N SER A 558 -15.57 25.40 -24.17
CA SER A 558 -16.23 24.45 -25.11
C SER A 558 -17.62 24.89 -25.59
N ARG A 559 -18.16 25.98 -25.01
CA ARG A 559 -19.54 26.46 -25.17
C ARG A 559 -20.62 25.46 -24.72
N ALA A 560 -20.31 24.51 -23.82
CA ALA A 560 -21.25 23.50 -23.32
C ALA A 560 -22.58 24.12 -22.85
N PHE A 561 -22.48 25.16 -22.02
CA PHE A 561 -23.62 25.89 -21.46
C PHE A 561 -24.53 26.51 -22.52
N SER A 562 -23.97 27.06 -23.61
CA SER A 562 -24.73 27.62 -24.72
C SER A 562 -25.40 26.54 -25.57
N LYS A 563 -24.65 25.50 -25.97
CA LYS A 563 -25.16 24.37 -26.78
C LYS A 563 -26.37 23.70 -26.13
N HIS A 564 -26.29 23.47 -24.82
CA HIS A 564 -27.25 22.66 -24.07
C HIS A 564 -28.26 23.48 -23.26
N ARG A 565 -28.29 24.81 -23.49
CA ARG A 565 -29.21 25.76 -22.86
C ARG A 565 -29.23 25.67 -21.33
N VAL A 566 -28.05 25.78 -20.72
CA VAL A 566 -27.87 25.77 -19.26
C VAL A 566 -27.30 27.12 -18.79
N SER A 567 -28.03 27.81 -17.90
CA SER A 567 -27.60 29.11 -17.35
C SER A 567 -26.61 28.95 -16.20
N ILE A 568 -25.38 29.48 -16.36
CA ILE A 568 -24.34 29.46 -15.32
C ILE A 568 -24.21 30.80 -14.55
N LYS A 569 -25.00 31.81 -14.93
CA LYS A 569 -24.98 33.18 -14.35
C LYS A 569 -24.86 33.22 -12.83
N LYS A 570 -25.77 32.51 -12.14
CA LYS A 570 -25.87 32.50 -10.66
C LYS A 570 -24.64 31.88 -9.99
N TRP A 571 -23.91 31.00 -10.67
CA TRP A 571 -22.66 30.42 -10.16
C TRP A 571 -21.50 31.41 -10.34
N VAL A 572 -21.34 31.97 -11.54
CA VAL A 572 -20.27 32.93 -11.86
C VAL A 572 -20.35 34.16 -10.96
N TYR A 573 -21.55 34.73 -10.77
CA TYR A 573 -21.78 35.85 -9.84
C TYR A 573 -21.34 35.50 -8.41
N LYS A 574 -21.79 34.36 -7.86
CA LYS A 574 -21.40 33.91 -6.51
C LYS A 574 -19.89 33.65 -6.39
N GLN A 575 -19.23 33.16 -7.43
CA GLN A 575 -17.79 32.93 -7.42
C GLN A 575 -17.00 34.25 -7.42
N ILE A 576 -17.44 35.26 -8.19
CA ILE A 576 -16.87 36.62 -8.14
C ILE A 576 -17.04 37.22 -6.74
N CYS A 577 -18.24 37.11 -6.14
CA CYS A 577 -18.51 37.54 -4.77
C CYS A 577 -17.66 36.83 -3.70
N SER A 578 -17.14 35.64 -4.00
CA SER A 578 -16.38 34.78 -3.08
C SER A 578 -14.85 34.83 -3.30
N SER A 579 -14.37 35.69 -4.21
CA SER A 579 -12.94 35.85 -4.51
C SER A 579 -12.31 36.95 -3.66
N CYS A 580 -11.02 36.82 -3.35
CA CYS A 580 -10.26 37.79 -2.56
C CYS A 580 -8.94 38.18 -3.25
N PHE A 581 -8.11 38.97 -2.57
CA PHE A 581 -6.80 39.40 -3.07
C PHE A 581 -5.70 38.61 -2.33
N PRO A 582 -4.59 38.18 -2.99
CA PRO A 582 -4.22 38.40 -4.40
C PRO A 582 -5.13 37.69 -5.40
N LEU A 583 -5.30 38.25 -6.60
CA LEU A 583 -6.24 37.77 -7.62
C LEU A 583 -5.81 36.45 -8.28
N HIS A 584 -6.68 35.44 -8.27
CA HIS A 584 -6.43 34.16 -8.95
C HIS A 584 -6.40 34.32 -10.50
N PRO A 585 -5.35 33.83 -11.20
CA PRO A 585 -5.11 34.15 -12.62
C PRO A 585 -6.15 33.61 -13.61
N LEU A 586 -7.04 32.71 -13.18
CA LEU A 586 -8.15 32.22 -14.02
C LEU A 586 -9.43 33.05 -13.90
N LEU A 587 -9.53 33.98 -12.94
CA LEU A 587 -10.73 34.82 -12.78
C LEU A 587 -10.96 35.79 -13.97
N PRO A 588 -9.93 36.47 -14.52
CA PRO A 588 -10.10 37.25 -15.75
C PRO A 588 -10.58 36.38 -16.92
N GLN A 589 -9.94 35.23 -17.15
CA GLN A 589 -10.32 34.30 -18.22
C GLN A 589 -11.75 33.74 -18.05
N LEU A 590 -12.23 33.57 -16.82
CA LEU A 590 -13.61 33.16 -16.53
C LEU A 590 -14.59 34.26 -16.93
N ILE A 591 -14.28 35.51 -16.61
CA ILE A 591 -15.08 36.69 -16.99
C ILE A 591 -15.08 36.87 -18.51
N GLU A 592 -13.92 36.82 -19.17
CA GLU A 592 -13.78 36.86 -20.63
C GLU A 592 -14.61 35.76 -21.30
N SER A 593 -14.49 34.51 -20.84
CA SER A 593 -15.20 33.36 -21.41
C SER A 593 -16.71 33.44 -21.16
N TYR A 594 -17.13 34.00 -20.02
CA TYR A 594 -18.54 34.25 -19.71
C TYR A 594 -19.12 35.34 -20.62
N VAL A 595 -18.47 36.50 -20.73
CA VAL A 595 -18.88 37.60 -21.64
C VAL A 595 -18.96 37.12 -23.08
N ASN A 596 -17.99 36.34 -23.55
CA ASN A 596 -17.99 35.71 -24.88
C ASN A 596 -19.11 34.67 -25.11
N SER A 597 -19.81 34.23 -24.06
CA SER A 597 -20.99 33.34 -24.14
C SER A 597 -22.33 34.10 -24.09
N VAL A 598 -22.32 35.34 -23.58
CA VAL A 598 -23.49 36.25 -23.51
C VAL A 598 -23.61 37.08 -24.79
N ILE A 599 -22.49 37.53 -25.37
CA ILE A 599 -22.49 38.36 -26.59
C ILE A 599 -22.81 37.49 -27.83
N PRO A 600 -23.78 37.88 -28.68
CA PRO A 600 -24.08 37.18 -29.93
C PRO A 600 -22.90 37.13 -30.89
N LYS A 601 -22.72 35.99 -31.56
CA LYS A 601 -21.75 35.81 -32.67
C LYS A 601 -22.40 35.27 -33.95
N THR A 602 -23.73 35.16 -33.96
CA THR A 602 -24.55 34.62 -35.05
C THR A 602 -25.94 35.26 -35.02
N PRO A 603 -26.59 35.53 -36.17
CA PRO A 603 -27.89 36.23 -36.23
C PRO A 603 -29.09 35.39 -35.75
N LYS A 604 -28.89 34.14 -35.34
CA LYS A 604 -29.84 33.36 -34.55
C LYS A 604 -29.33 33.27 -33.11
N PRO A 605 -29.96 33.94 -32.14
CA PRO A 605 -29.49 33.99 -30.76
C PRO A 605 -29.94 32.77 -29.93
N GLU A 606 -29.11 31.72 -29.88
CA GLU A 606 -29.26 30.64 -28.87
C GLU A 606 -28.52 30.98 -27.57
N HIS A 607 -28.84 32.13 -26.98
CA HIS A 607 -28.24 32.57 -25.72
C HIS A 607 -29.04 32.05 -24.52
N THR A 608 -28.31 31.51 -23.53
CA THR A 608 -28.90 31.02 -22.27
C THR A 608 -28.16 31.51 -21.02
N ASN A 609 -27.04 32.22 -21.21
CA ASN A 609 -26.43 33.05 -20.18
C ASN A 609 -26.92 34.49 -20.36
N GLU A 610 -27.50 35.05 -19.33
CA GLU A 610 -27.98 36.43 -19.29
C GLU A 610 -26.86 37.40 -18.88
N ARG A 611 -27.03 38.69 -19.20
CA ARG A 611 -26.22 39.76 -18.58
C ARG A 611 -26.43 39.71 -17.05
N ILE A 612 -25.39 40.01 -16.28
CA ILE A 612 -25.57 40.38 -14.87
C ILE A 612 -26.31 41.72 -14.88
N GLN A 613 -27.44 41.82 -14.18
CA GLN A 613 -28.28 43.01 -14.22
C GLN A 613 -27.62 44.15 -13.45
N GLU A 614 -28.01 45.38 -13.79
CA GLU A 614 -27.42 46.59 -13.20
C GLU A 614 -27.62 46.59 -11.68
N ASP A 615 -28.83 46.27 -11.20
CA ASP A 615 -29.18 46.08 -9.80
C ASP A 615 -28.29 45.03 -9.09
N GLU A 616 -27.98 43.91 -9.75
CA GLU A 616 -27.12 42.84 -9.21
C GLU A 616 -25.65 43.29 -9.08
N ALA A 617 -25.19 44.17 -9.98
CA ALA A 617 -23.87 44.78 -9.92
C ALA A 617 -23.83 45.92 -8.87
N LEU A 618 -24.84 46.79 -8.86
CA LEU A 618 -24.99 47.91 -7.92
C LEU A 618 -24.96 47.43 -6.47
N ALA A 619 -25.63 46.32 -6.14
CA ALA A 619 -25.60 45.74 -4.79
C ALA A 619 -24.18 45.50 -4.23
N LEU A 620 -23.20 45.19 -5.09
CA LEU A 620 -21.80 45.00 -4.70
C LEU A 620 -21.08 46.33 -4.38
N PHE A 621 -21.53 47.45 -4.94
CA PHE A 621 -21.02 48.80 -4.65
C PHE A 621 -21.82 49.50 -3.54
N GLU A 622 -23.13 49.26 -3.46
CA GLU A 622 -24.03 49.78 -2.42
C GLU A 622 -23.70 49.27 -1.02
N THR A 623 -23.09 48.08 -0.90
CA THR A 623 -22.59 47.59 0.40
C THR A 623 -21.51 48.50 1.00
N THR A 624 -20.93 49.41 0.21
CA THR A 624 -20.01 50.48 0.63
C THR A 624 -20.62 51.91 0.65
N ALA A 625 -21.91 52.08 0.37
CA ALA A 625 -22.56 53.38 0.13
C ALA A 625 -22.86 54.21 1.40
N VAL A 626 -21.82 54.63 2.14
CA VAL A 626 -21.90 55.76 3.08
C VAL A 626 -20.74 56.76 2.83
N SER A 627 -20.43 57.04 1.56
CA SER A 627 -19.77 58.28 1.13
C SER A 627 -19.88 58.46 -0.39
N THR A 628 -20.35 59.64 -0.82
CA THR A 628 -20.35 60.21 -2.17
C THR A 628 -19.30 59.66 -3.15
N SER A 629 -19.71 59.33 -4.38
CA SER A 629 -18.90 58.63 -5.40
C SER A 629 -17.53 59.24 -5.70
N THR A 630 -17.40 60.57 -5.69
CA THR A 630 -16.11 61.30 -5.75
C THR A 630 -15.07 60.76 -4.77
N LYS A 631 -15.50 60.47 -3.53
CA LYS A 631 -14.63 59.97 -2.47
C LYS A 631 -14.34 58.47 -2.61
N TRP A 632 -15.11 57.70 -3.38
CA TRP A 632 -14.78 56.31 -3.66
C TRP A 632 -13.56 56.21 -4.58
N VAL A 633 -13.54 56.90 -5.72
CA VAL A 633 -12.40 56.85 -6.67
C VAL A 633 -11.12 57.37 -6.04
N TYR A 634 -11.18 58.51 -5.34
CA TYR A 634 -10.03 59.06 -4.61
C TYR A 634 -9.50 58.07 -3.55
N LYS A 635 -10.38 57.52 -2.71
CA LYS A 635 -10.02 56.56 -1.67
C LYS A 635 -9.48 55.25 -2.26
N GLN A 636 -10.00 54.81 -3.40
CA GLN A 636 -9.57 53.61 -4.12
C GLN A 636 -8.13 53.75 -4.65
N ILE A 637 -7.76 54.94 -5.13
CA ILE A 637 -6.38 55.27 -5.49
C ILE A 637 -5.50 55.28 -4.22
N CYS A 638 -5.95 55.94 -3.15
CA CYS A 638 -5.24 55.98 -1.86
C CYS A 638 -5.01 54.59 -1.23
N SER A 639 -5.91 53.63 -1.43
CA SER A 639 -5.78 52.26 -0.94
C SER A 639 -5.13 51.29 -1.93
N SER A 640 -4.64 51.76 -3.09
CA SER A 640 -3.98 50.91 -4.08
C SER A 640 -2.53 50.60 -3.67
N CYS A 641 -2.27 49.36 -3.26
CA CYS A 641 -0.92 48.87 -2.96
C CYS A 641 -0.17 48.48 -4.24
N PHE A 642 1.16 48.60 -4.23
CA PHE A 642 2.00 48.21 -5.38
C PHE A 642 2.07 46.67 -5.52
N PRO A 643 2.10 46.09 -6.74
CA PRO A 643 2.03 46.75 -8.05
C PRO A 643 0.62 47.24 -8.42
N LEU A 644 0.54 48.40 -9.09
CA LEU A 644 -0.73 48.94 -9.58
C LEU A 644 -1.42 47.97 -10.54
N HIS A 645 -2.73 47.84 -10.40
CA HIS A 645 -3.55 47.03 -11.30
C HIS A 645 -3.59 47.66 -12.71
N PRO A 646 -3.44 46.88 -13.80
CA PRO A 646 -3.36 47.43 -15.16
C PRO A 646 -4.65 48.10 -15.66
N LEU A 647 -5.78 47.91 -14.97
CA LEU A 647 -7.04 48.63 -15.23
C LEU A 647 -7.19 49.92 -14.42
N LEU A 648 -6.33 50.20 -13.44
CA LEU A 648 -6.38 51.46 -12.67
C LEU A 648 -6.20 52.69 -13.58
N PRO A 649 -5.29 52.69 -14.58
CA PRO A 649 -5.22 53.75 -15.59
C PRO A 649 -6.51 53.93 -16.38
N GLN A 650 -7.19 52.85 -16.77
CA GLN A 650 -8.45 52.90 -17.53
C GLN A 650 -9.62 53.43 -16.67
N LEU A 651 -9.66 53.09 -15.38
CA LEU A 651 -10.60 53.66 -14.43
C LEU A 651 -10.36 55.17 -14.23
N ILE A 652 -9.09 55.60 -14.13
CA ILE A 652 -8.72 57.01 -14.04
C ILE A 652 -9.08 57.74 -15.35
N GLU A 653 -8.79 57.16 -16.51
CA GLU A 653 -9.13 57.72 -17.81
C GLU A 653 -10.65 57.88 -17.99
N SER A 654 -11.45 56.87 -17.61
CA SER A 654 -12.90 56.95 -17.62
C SER A 654 -13.43 58.04 -16.66
N TYR A 655 -12.89 58.11 -15.44
CA TYR A 655 -13.24 59.16 -14.47
C TYR A 655 -12.92 60.56 -15.00
N VAL A 656 -11.73 60.76 -15.58
CA VAL A 656 -11.31 62.04 -16.18
C VAL A 656 -12.19 62.42 -17.36
N ASN A 657 -12.58 61.46 -18.22
CA ASN A 657 -13.54 61.69 -19.31
C ASN A 657 -14.96 62.02 -18.79
N SER A 658 -15.32 61.64 -17.55
CA SER A 658 -16.59 62.03 -16.92
C SER A 658 -16.58 63.45 -16.31
N VAL A 659 -15.39 63.96 -15.95
CA VAL A 659 -15.22 65.28 -15.31
C VAL A 659 -14.90 66.38 -16.34
N ILE A 660 -14.24 66.05 -17.45
CA ILE A 660 -13.86 67.00 -18.51
C ILE A 660 -14.87 66.91 -19.68
N PRO A 661 -15.74 67.93 -19.90
CA PRO A 661 -16.81 67.85 -20.87
C PRO A 661 -16.32 67.91 -22.33
N LYS A 662 -16.95 67.12 -23.21
CA LYS A 662 -16.79 67.19 -24.67
C LYS A 662 -17.93 67.94 -25.38
N THR A 663 -18.90 68.46 -24.63
CA THR A 663 -20.08 69.20 -25.15
C THR A 663 -20.44 70.38 -24.23
N PRO A 664 -21.05 71.47 -24.75
CA PRO A 664 -21.20 72.74 -24.02
C PRO A 664 -22.44 72.83 -23.11
N LYS A 665 -22.83 71.74 -22.44
CA LYS A 665 -23.88 71.74 -21.41
C LYS A 665 -23.43 70.94 -20.18
N PRO A 666 -23.28 71.56 -19.00
CA PRO A 666 -22.80 70.86 -17.80
C PRO A 666 -23.95 70.27 -16.98
N GLU A 667 -24.01 68.94 -16.90
CA GLU A 667 -24.68 68.22 -15.81
C GLU A 667 -23.60 67.44 -15.05
N HIS A 668 -23.09 68.03 -13.97
CA HIS A 668 -22.00 67.46 -13.18
C HIS A 668 -22.53 66.59 -12.03
N THR A 669 -22.16 65.31 -12.03
CA THR A 669 -22.39 64.37 -10.90
C THR A 669 -21.14 64.09 -10.08
N ASN A 670 -19.95 64.40 -10.63
CA ASN A 670 -18.65 64.25 -9.99
C ASN A 670 -17.96 65.63 -9.85
N GLU A 671 -17.43 65.93 -8.66
CA GLU A 671 -16.61 67.10 -8.39
C GLU A 671 -15.13 66.86 -8.77
N ARG A 672 -14.39 67.95 -8.99
CA ARG A 672 -12.95 67.92 -9.27
C ARG A 672 -12.17 67.74 -7.96
N ILE A 673 -11.29 66.72 -7.91
CA ILE A 673 -10.35 66.50 -6.81
C ILE A 673 -9.51 67.78 -6.61
N GLN A 674 -9.41 68.25 -5.36
CA GLN A 674 -8.78 69.54 -5.06
C GLN A 674 -7.26 69.42 -4.91
N GLU A 675 -6.56 70.54 -5.05
CA GLU A 675 -5.09 70.59 -5.04
C GLU A 675 -4.51 70.15 -3.67
N ASP A 676 -5.21 70.51 -2.58
CA ASP A 676 -4.90 70.07 -1.21
C ASP A 676 -5.08 68.53 -1.03
N GLU A 677 -6.09 67.94 -1.68
CA GLU A 677 -6.31 66.48 -1.67
C GLU A 677 -5.22 65.74 -2.46
N ALA A 678 -4.67 66.38 -3.50
CA ALA A 678 -3.53 65.85 -4.25
C ALA A 678 -2.22 65.95 -3.47
N LEU A 679 -2.02 67.01 -2.68
CA LEU A 679 -0.82 67.19 -1.83
C LEU A 679 -0.75 66.15 -0.69
N ALA A 680 -1.88 65.77 -0.09
CA ALA A 680 -1.94 64.76 0.97
C ALA A 680 -1.38 63.38 0.56
N LEU A 681 -1.45 63.02 -0.73
CA LEU A 681 -0.84 61.80 -1.27
C LEU A 681 0.69 61.82 -1.15
N PHE A 682 1.33 62.99 -1.27
CA PHE A 682 2.77 63.14 -1.20
C PHE A 682 3.26 63.22 0.26
N GLU A 683 2.56 63.93 1.14
CA GLU A 683 2.94 64.00 2.56
C GLU A 683 2.95 62.62 3.24
N THR A 684 2.00 61.74 2.88
CA THR A 684 1.88 60.38 3.45
C THR A 684 3.10 59.49 3.18
N THR A 685 3.96 59.84 2.21
CA THR A 685 5.18 59.07 1.86
C THR A 685 6.47 59.63 2.47
N ALA A 686 6.42 60.75 3.20
CA ALA A 686 7.60 61.47 3.66
C ALA A 686 8.25 60.95 4.97
N VAL A 687 7.60 60.06 5.73
CA VAL A 687 8.05 59.67 7.09
C VAL A 687 8.31 58.16 7.22
N SER A 688 9.37 57.65 6.59
CA SER A 688 9.89 56.28 6.82
C SER A 688 11.38 56.07 6.43
N THR A 689 12.22 57.09 6.54
CA THR A 689 13.67 56.99 6.23
C THR A 689 14.58 57.68 7.25
N SER A 690 14.71 57.13 8.47
CA SER A 690 16.03 56.96 9.13
C SER A 690 15.94 56.27 10.51
N THR A 691 16.79 55.25 10.65
CA THR A 691 17.49 54.77 11.87
C THR A 691 17.13 55.35 13.25
N ALA A 692 16.71 54.47 14.15
CA ALA A 692 17.20 54.47 15.53
C ALA A 692 17.33 53.04 16.07
N SER A 693 18.41 52.75 16.77
CA SER A 693 18.65 51.49 17.46
C SER A 693 18.20 51.56 18.94
N SER A 694 18.19 50.41 19.60
CA SER A 694 18.25 50.22 21.07
C SER A 694 17.04 50.56 21.97
N SER A 695 16.56 49.49 22.62
CA SER A 695 16.27 49.39 24.08
C SER A 695 15.20 50.27 24.79
N SER A 696 14.03 49.66 24.99
CA SER A 696 13.40 49.39 26.32
C SER A 696 13.33 50.46 27.44
N SER A 697 12.11 50.90 27.76
CA SER A 697 11.50 50.95 29.12
C SER A 697 10.11 51.61 28.99
N SER A 698 8.98 51.15 29.53
CA SER A 698 8.60 50.53 30.81
C SER A 698 8.16 51.52 31.92
N THR A 699 6.82 51.62 32.07
CA THR A 699 6.06 52.02 33.28
C THR A 699 5.84 53.54 33.55
N LYS A 700 4.84 54.01 34.33
CA LYS A 700 3.88 53.35 35.26
C LYS A 700 2.64 54.25 35.60
N LYS A 701 1.45 53.63 35.76
CA LYS A 701 0.34 54.06 36.68
C LYS A 701 -0.39 55.40 36.35
N LYS A 702 -1.54 55.77 36.95
CA LYS A 702 -2.25 55.33 38.19
C LYS A 702 -3.78 55.62 38.15
N ASN A 703 -4.61 54.75 38.76
CA ASN A 703 -5.86 54.94 39.58
C ASN A 703 -6.88 56.08 39.28
N THR A 704 -8.20 56.05 39.56
CA THR A 704 -9.24 55.16 40.19
C THR A 704 -10.63 55.78 39.83
N GLY A 705 -11.79 55.12 39.60
CA GLY A 705 -12.61 54.22 40.45
C GLY A 705 -13.49 55.01 41.48
N ALA A 706 -14.84 54.94 41.58
CA ALA A 706 -15.92 54.19 40.90
C ALA A 706 -17.27 55.02 40.83
N ARG A 707 -18.53 54.70 41.23
CA ARG A 707 -19.19 53.59 41.98
C ARG A 707 -20.78 53.53 41.94
N LYS A 708 -21.46 53.31 40.78
CA LYS A 708 -22.97 53.17 40.58
C LYS A 708 -23.76 54.50 40.63
N ARG A 709 -24.98 54.71 40.07
CA ARG A 709 -26.08 53.99 39.32
C ARG A 709 -26.89 55.11 38.55
N ALA A 710 -27.88 54.97 37.63
CA ALA A 710 -28.57 53.89 36.88
C ALA A 710 -29.35 54.48 35.65
N LYS A 711 -29.79 53.60 34.72
CA LYS A 711 -30.88 53.71 33.69
C LYS A 711 -31.41 55.10 33.22
N ALA A 712 -31.14 55.41 31.93
CA ALA A 712 -32.16 55.55 30.88
C ALA A 712 -31.55 55.48 29.45
N GLU A 713 -32.08 54.59 28.60
CA GLU A 713 -32.14 54.59 27.12
C GLU A 713 -30.89 54.85 26.20
N ALA A 714 -31.16 54.80 24.88
CA ALA A 714 -30.32 55.07 23.71
C ALA A 714 -29.25 54.02 23.27
N LYS A 715 -29.05 53.93 21.94
CA LYS A 715 -28.19 52.96 21.23
C LYS A 715 -26.85 53.61 20.83
N SER A 716 -25.74 52.88 20.98
CA SER A 716 -24.57 53.01 20.07
C SER A 716 -23.72 51.73 20.10
N LYS A 717 -23.19 51.31 18.94
CA LYS A 717 -22.13 50.29 18.82
C LYS A 717 -20.79 51.00 18.56
N PRO A 718 -19.65 50.45 19.01
CA PRO A 718 -18.33 50.97 18.68
C PRO A 718 -17.98 50.76 17.19
N PRO A 719 -17.03 51.53 16.62
CA PRO A 719 -16.65 51.47 15.21
C PRO A 719 -15.88 50.18 14.86
N ALA A 720 -15.91 49.81 13.57
CA ALA A 720 -15.32 48.57 13.05
C ALA A 720 -13.87 48.74 12.55
N HIS A 721 -13.09 47.65 12.60
CA HIS A 721 -11.68 47.60 12.19
C HIS A 721 -11.48 47.52 10.66
N PRO A 722 -10.25 47.83 10.14
CA PRO A 722 -9.98 47.94 8.69
C PRO A 722 -10.16 46.66 7.86
N GLU A 723 -10.08 45.47 8.47
CA GLU A 723 -10.05 44.17 7.78
C GLU A 723 -11.27 43.87 6.88
N ILE A 724 -12.38 44.60 7.08
CA ILE A 724 -13.62 44.42 6.31
C ILE A 724 -13.46 44.96 4.87
N GLN A 725 -12.69 46.03 4.65
CA GLN A 725 -12.62 46.70 3.34
C GLN A 725 -11.90 45.84 2.28
N GLY A 726 -10.81 45.17 2.67
CA GLY A 726 -10.04 44.31 1.75
C GLY A 726 -10.82 43.13 1.17
N LYS A 727 -11.88 42.66 1.84
CA LYS A 727 -12.71 41.53 1.38
C LYS A 727 -13.76 41.90 0.33
N GLN A 728 -14.12 43.18 0.19
CA GLN A 728 -15.09 43.64 -0.83
C GLN A 728 -14.40 44.24 -2.06
N LEU A 729 -13.15 44.67 -1.92
CA LEU A 729 -12.33 45.26 -2.99
C LEU A 729 -12.19 44.36 -4.22
N CYS A 730 -11.89 43.07 -4.03
CA CYS A 730 -11.68 42.13 -5.15
C CYS A 730 -12.96 41.87 -5.98
N PRO A 731 -14.12 41.53 -5.37
CA PRO A 731 -15.38 41.44 -6.12
C PRO A 731 -15.76 42.72 -6.87
N GLN A 732 -15.54 43.90 -6.28
CA GLN A 732 -15.84 45.19 -6.92
C GLN A 732 -14.97 45.44 -8.16
N LEU A 733 -13.65 45.19 -8.08
CA LEU A 733 -12.74 45.33 -9.23
C LEU A 733 -13.03 44.32 -10.34
N LEU A 734 -13.40 43.08 -9.99
CA LEU A 734 -13.80 42.05 -10.96
C LEU A 734 -15.13 42.41 -11.64
N MET A 735 -16.10 42.98 -10.93
CA MET A 735 -17.37 43.44 -11.52
C MET A 735 -17.15 44.64 -12.44
N LEU A 736 -16.31 45.60 -12.06
CA LEU A 736 -15.92 46.72 -12.91
C LEU A 736 -15.25 46.24 -14.21
N TYR A 737 -14.33 45.27 -14.13
CA TYR A 737 -13.72 44.66 -15.31
C TYR A 737 -14.74 43.93 -16.20
N TYR A 738 -15.69 43.19 -15.62
CA TYR A 738 -16.80 42.59 -16.37
C TYR A 738 -17.61 43.63 -17.15
N LEU A 739 -17.96 44.76 -16.53
CA LEU A 739 -18.73 45.83 -17.17
C LEU A 739 -17.96 46.47 -18.33
N LEU A 740 -16.71 46.90 -18.11
CA LEU A 740 -15.86 47.52 -19.13
C LEU A 740 -15.62 46.58 -20.32
N LEU A 741 -15.30 45.31 -20.05
CA LEU A 741 -15.07 44.30 -21.08
C LEU A 741 -16.34 43.96 -21.87
N TYR A 742 -17.50 43.94 -21.20
CA TYR A 742 -18.79 43.72 -21.86
C TYR A 742 -19.12 44.87 -22.82
N GLU A 743 -18.91 46.12 -22.41
CA GLU A 743 -19.19 47.28 -23.27
C GLU A 743 -18.24 47.38 -24.47
N ASP A 744 -16.93 47.19 -24.28
CA ASP A 744 -15.97 47.23 -25.38
C ASP A 744 -16.23 46.13 -26.44
N LEU A 745 -16.47 44.89 -25.98
CA LEU A 745 -16.81 43.78 -26.88
C LEU A 745 -18.18 43.98 -27.54
N TYR A 746 -19.17 44.57 -26.85
CA TYR A 746 -20.48 44.87 -27.42
C TYR A 746 -20.39 45.96 -28.49
N GLN A 747 -19.67 47.06 -28.22
CA GLN A 747 -19.43 48.14 -29.20
C GLN A 747 -18.64 47.64 -30.40
N THR A 748 -17.63 46.80 -30.18
CA THR A 748 -16.84 46.16 -31.23
C THR A 748 -17.70 45.21 -32.08
N HIS A 749 -18.62 44.46 -31.48
CA HIS A 749 -19.51 43.57 -32.22
C HIS A 749 -20.63 44.33 -32.97
N LYS A 750 -21.18 45.41 -32.41
CA LYS A 750 -22.12 46.30 -33.11
C LYS A 750 -21.49 46.88 -34.37
N LYS A 751 -20.24 47.36 -34.28
CA LYS A 751 -19.45 47.82 -35.44
C LYS A 751 -19.22 46.75 -36.51
N MET A 752 -19.17 45.46 -36.16
CA MET A 752 -19.04 44.37 -37.16
C MET A 752 -20.37 43.94 -37.79
N ILE A 753 -21.50 44.11 -37.10
CA ILE A 753 -22.83 43.76 -37.65
C ILE A 753 -23.35 44.81 -38.64
N GLY A 754 -22.91 46.07 -38.51
CA GLY A 754 -23.29 47.15 -39.43
C GLY A 754 -24.62 47.83 -39.10
N GLU A 755 -25.18 47.56 -37.91
CA GLU A 755 -26.25 48.37 -37.33
C GLU A 755 -25.63 49.64 -36.72
N HIS A 756 -25.95 50.81 -37.27
CA HIS A 756 -25.55 52.12 -36.74
C HIS A 756 -26.52 52.60 -35.65
#